data_AF-A0A7Z7B4E8-F1
#
_entry.id   AF-A0A7Z7B4E8-F1
#
_cell.length_a   1.000
_cell.length_b   1.000
_cell.length_c   1.000
_cell.angle_alpha   90.00
_cell.angle_beta   90.00
_cell.angle_gamma   90.00
#
_symmetry.space_group_name_H-M   'P 1'
#
loop_
_entity.id
_entity.type
_entity.pdbx_description
1 polymer ?
#
loop_
_entity_poly.entity_id
_entity_poly.type
_entity_poly.pdbx_seq_one_letter_code
_entity_poly.pdbx_strand_id
1 'polypeptide(L)'
;MTLKTIFSKPVNRPIEGVIKADDEASLRLEIEEYVLTNEVEKRLESFLDAYNNYEGANGVWVSGFFGSGKSHLLKMLALLLENRQIDGASALDLFLPKCGDNEILRGDLKRAVSIASKSILFNIDQKADVISKTQIDALLAVFVKVFDEMCGYYGKQGHIAQFERDLDSRDLYEQFKSVYESTAGRTWQKGREQALLEAKNIAKAYSQATGSDETSALGILDKYRSQYRVSIEDFAEQVHAYIERQTSDFRLNFFVDEVGQYIAENVKLMTNLQTIAESLATKCRGRAWVIVTAQEDMATVVGEMGKQQGNDFSKIQARFANRMKLTSADVAEVIQKRLLTKTEEGVRLLSDIYHAQSNNFKTLFDFADGSQTYRNFQDRDHFIHCYPFIPYQFALFQSAIQNLSQHNAFEGKHSSVGERSMLGVFQQVAIEIGDHGIGQLATFDLMFEGIRTALKSNIQRAVIQAERHLDGRFAIRLLKTLFLVKYVKEFKPTVRNLCVLMLDGFNQDLPALKKCVEEALSLLEQQTYLQRNGELYEYLTDEEKDVEQEIKNTEVESSDVAVELEKIVFDHVIKHRKIRYDESGQDYPFSRKLDDRLHGREYELAIHVISPFHENAESESILRMQSMGRDELLVLMPADERLVRDILMYKRTEKYIRQNISITQQEAVKRILTDKGFQNRERYAELQLRVQSLMGKAKLFVAGSDIEIGSEDAQTRVLRGFHELVSRAYPNLRMLRGVAYTEEMIKTILKDKNGTLFGTDTTVLAESEQELLALIQSNNRGGVRTTLKSLLERFERKPYGWYYAAVLCVLANLCTRGKVEVRTDGNLLEEDELERALRNTHGHGNVVLEPQVEFTASQVRALKEFFEDFFDAPPRSSEAKALGKETGNALQELMHQLTPLAAQASQYPFLSALTPVLERLKDLTGKPYTWYLTELTRLEDALLDMKESVIDPVRKFMSGPQKGIFDNARKFVQTQEPNFAYIEGSETAQVVASLTDPECFKGNRMQQVKTQVETLQEKVTAQIEAEIAKAQETVVALKARLCGMAEFGVLNGDQQEQITGPFDKVKADIERQKLIAVIRDTLRRFEESDYQRQLSQMTSWAQPAPAPEPVPEPGEAVTPDEGTKPSPSAKPEPRIEYVPSRAVKVSFDKAWLADETDVERYLESMREALLNEIRKGKRIQI
;
A
#
# COMPACT_ATOMS: atom_id res chain seq x y z
N MET A 1 -40.89 49.61 -42.66
CA MET A 1 -42.04 48.86 -42.11
C MET A 1 -41.62 48.21 -40.81
N THR A 2 -42.58 47.88 -39.95
CA THR A 2 -42.36 47.20 -38.66
C THR A 2 -42.87 45.76 -38.71
N LEU A 3 -42.43 44.90 -37.79
CA LEU A 3 -42.80 43.48 -37.80
C LEU A 3 -44.32 43.24 -37.73
N LYS A 4 -45.08 44.09 -37.03
CA LYS A 4 -46.55 43.97 -36.96
C LYS A 4 -47.28 44.11 -38.28
N THR A 5 -46.67 44.69 -39.34
CA THR A 5 -47.34 44.89 -40.64
C THR A 5 -47.13 43.75 -41.65
N ILE A 6 -46.29 42.75 -41.34
CA ILE A 6 -46.05 41.61 -42.25
C ILE A 6 -46.88 40.36 -41.92
N PHE A 7 -47.58 40.32 -40.78
CA PHE A 7 -48.45 39.20 -40.40
C PHE A 7 -49.87 39.35 -40.96
N SER A 8 -50.50 38.25 -41.39
CA SER A 8 -51.86 38.26 -41.97
C SER A 8 -52.97 38.39 -40.93
N LYS A 9 -52.71 37.95 -39.68
CA LYS A 9 -53.57 38.15 -38.51
C LYS A 9 -52.85 39.03 -37.49
N PRO A 10 -53.54 39.90 -36.72
CA PRO A 10 -52.93 40.63 -35.62
C PRO A 10 -52.31 39.69 -34.59
N VAL A 11 -51.05 39.95 -34.20
CA VAL A 11 -50.33 39.16 -33.17
C VAL A 11 -50.81 39.46 -31.75
N ASN A 12 -51.46 40.61 -31.53
CA ASN A 12 -52.01 41.05 -30.24
C ASN A 12 -53.48 40.65 -30.02
N ARG A 13 -54.07 39.80 -30.88
CA ARG A 13 -55.43 39.28 -30.68
C ARG A 13 -55.48 38.30 -29.50
N PRO A 14 -56.60 38.16 -28.77
CA PRO A 14 -56.73 37.12 -27.76
C PRO A 14 -56.61 35.73 -28.41
N ILE A 15 -55.74 34.90 -27.84
CA ILE A 15 -55.58 33.48 -28.18
C ILE A 15 -55.63 32.75 -26.83
N GLU A 16 -56.58 31.83 -26.66
CA GLU A 16 -56.64 31.06 -25.42
C GLU A 16 -55.46 30.08 -25.34
N GLY A 17 -54.64 30.23 -24.29
CA GLY A 17 -53.44 29.41 -24.05
C GLY A 17 -53.77 28.01 -23.53
N VAL A 18 -54.95 27.84 -22.95
CA VAL A 18 -55.50 26.59 -22.37
C VAL A 18 -56.89 26.37 -22.95
N ILE A 19 -57.29 25.11 -23.07
CA ILE A 19 -58.63 24.73 -23.50
C ILE A 19 -59.30 23.97 -22.38
N LYS A 20 -60.48 24.44 -21.98
CA LYS A 20 -61.32 23.79 -20.98
C LYS A 20 -62.31 22.87 -21.70
N ALA A 21 -62.51 21.68 -21.15
CA ALA A 21 -63.50 20.71 -21.64
C ALA A 21 -64.93 21.27 -21.56
N ASP A 22 -65.27 21.88 -20.41
CA ASP A 22 -66.62 22.31 -20.03
C ASP A 22 -66.98 23.73 -20.53
N ASP A 23 -66.10 24.41 -21.28
CA ASP A 23 -66.33 25.79 -21.74
C ASP A 23 -66.89 25.83 -23.16
N GLU A 24 -68.12 26.31 -23.28
CA GLU A 24 -68.88 26.43 -24.52
C GLU A 24 -68.87 27.86 -25.10
N ALA A 25 -68.33 28.83 -24.37
CA ALA A 25 -68.18 30.18 -24.89
C ALA A 25 -67.11 30.20 -26.00
N SER A 26 -67.46 30.72 -27.18
CA SER A 26 -66.56 30.87 -28.33
C SER A 26 -66.08 29.57 -29.01
N LEU A 27 -66.78 28.43 -28.85
CA LEU A 27 -66.48 27.16 -29.56
C LEU A 27 -66.24 27.33 -31.07
N ARG A 28 -66.99 28.22 -31.72
CA ARG A 28 -66.80 28.54 -33.14
C ARG A 28 -65.40 29.08 -33.44
N LEU A 29 -64.93 30.03 -32.63
CA LEU A 29 -63.61 30.66 -32.79
C LEU A 29 -62.49 29.67 -32.41
N GLU A 30 -62.72 28.79 -31.43
CA GLU A 30 -61.81 27.69 -31.10
C GLU A 30 -61.61 26.77 -32.32
N ILE A 31 -62.71 26.29 -32.93
CA ILE A 31 -62.65 25.49 -34.16
C ILE A 31 -62.00 26.31 -35.28
N GLU A 32 -62.46 27.52 -35.59
CA GLU A 32 -61.91 28.34 -36.70
C GLU A 32 -60.40 28.61 -36.54
N GLU A 33 -59.88 28.77 -35.33
CA GLU A 33 -58.44 28.92 -35.03
C GLU A 33 -57.64 27.60 -34.93
N TYR A 34 -58.29 26.42 -34.86
CA TYR A 34 -57.58 25.13 -34.85
C TYR A 34 -56.71 24.96 -36.10
N VAL A 35 -55.44 24.57 -35.91
CA VAL A 35 -54.52 24.23 -36.99
C VAL A 35 -54.34 22.73 -37.05
N LEU A 36 -54.71 22.15 -38.19
CA LEU A 36 -54.32 20.79 -38.57
C LEU A 36 -52.86 20.82 -39.05
N THR A 37 -52.03 19.96 -38.47
CA THR A 37 -50.61 19.78 -38.83
C THR A 37 -50.42 18.50 -39.65
N ASN A 38 -49.31 18.42 -40.39
CA ASN A 38 -49.03 17.28 -41.29
C ASN A 38 -48.80 15.94 -40.56
N GLU A 39 -48.53 15.94 -39.24
CA GLU A 39 -48.48 14.71 -38.43
C GLU A 39 -49.86 14.41 -37.80
N VAL A 40 -50.55 15.39 -37.19
CA VAL A 40 -51.93 15.20 -36.69
C VAL A 40 -52.83 14.63 -37.78
N GLU A 41 -52.75 15.17 -39.01
CA GLU A 41 -53.47 14.69 -40.19
C GLU A 41 -53.32 13.18 -40.42
N LYS A 42 -52.08 12.66 -40.44
CA LYS A 42 -51.81 11.23 -40.66
C LYS A 42 -52.22 10.34 -39.49
N ARG A 43 -52.13 10.88 -38.26
CA ARG A 43 -52.64 10.19 -37.05
C ARG A 43 -54.17 10.15 -37.05
N LEU A 44 -54.81 11.21 -37.55
CA LEU A 44 -56.25 11.36 -37.68
C LEU A 44 -56.81 10.44 -38.77
N GLU A 45 -56.16 10.33 -39.94
CA GLU A 45 -56.45 9.29 -40.94
C GLU A 45 -56.41 7.88 -40.31
N SER A 46 -55.32 7.56 -39.62
CA SER A 46 -55.14 6.25 -38.97
C SER A 46 -56.23 5.94 -37.92
N PHE A 47 -56.66 6.95 -37.17
CA PHE A 47 -57.78 6.82 -36.22
C PHE A 47 -59.13 6.70 -36.93
N LEU A 48 -59.40 7.51 -37.95
CA LEU A 48 -60.66 7.51 -38.67
C LEU A 48 -60.86 6.23 -39.49
N ASP A 49 -59.79 5.64 -40.04
CA ASP A 49 -59.86 4.32 -40.67
C ASP A 49 -60.26 3.25 -39.65
N ALA A 50 -59.57 3.15 -38.51
CA ALA A 50 -59.91 2.20 -37.45
C ALA A 50 -61.29 2.46 -36.80
N TYR A 51 -61.75 3.72 -36.78
CA TYR A 51 -63.10 4.07 -36.33
C TYR A 51 -64.15 3.62 -37.35
N ASN A 52 -63.97 3.92 -38.63
CA ASN A 52 -64.88 3.48 -39.70
C ASN A 52 -64.90 1.94 -39.83
N ASN A 53 -63.72 1.30 -39.74
CA ASN A 53 -63.47 -0.12 -39.95
C ASN A 53 -62.99 -0.78 -38.63
N TYR A 54 -63.92 -1.17 -37.76
CA TYR A 54 -63.59 -1.69 -36.43
C TYR A 54 -63.00 -3.11 -36.44
N GLU A 55 -61.71 -3.23 -36.11
CA GLU A 55 -60.97 -4.51 -36.00
C GLU A 55 -60.78 -5.00 -34.55
N GLY A 56 -61.75 -4.77 -33.66
CA GLY A 56 -61.74 -5.36 -32.31
C GLY A 56 -61.01 -4.54 -31.21
N ALA A 57 -60.45 -3.38 -31.54
CA ALA A 57 -59.86 -2.44 -30.58
C ALA A 57 -60.58 -1.09 -30.63
N ASN A 58 -61.09 -0.64 -29.49
CA ASN A 58 -61.85 0.61 -29.31
C ASN A 58 -61.11 1.67 -28.47
N GLY A 59 -59.90 1.35 -28.00
CA GLY A 59 -59.05 2.21 -27.20
C GLY A 59 -58.12 3.06 -28.08
N VAL A 60 -58.09 4.37 -27.83
CA VAL A 60 -57.25 5.33 -28.55
C VAL A 60 -56.41 6.13 -27.55
N TRP A 61 -55.10 6.16 -27.74
CA TRP A 61 -54.14 6.81 -26.84
C TRP A 61 -53.50 8.03 -27.52
N VAL A 62 -53.79 9.22 -27.01
CA VAL A 62 -53.24 10.49 -27.49
C VAL A 62 -52.06 10.90 -26.60
N SER A 63 -50.84 10.66 -27.06
CA SER A 63 -49.61 10.95 -26.31
C SER A 63 -48.86 12.17 -26.87
N GLY A 64 -48.07 12.84 -26.04
CA GLY A 64 -47.30 14.02 -26.43
C GLY A 64 -47.04 14.93 -25.25
N PHE A 65 -45.97 15.72 -25.32
CA PHE A 65 -45.49 16.56 -24.22
C PHE A 65 -46.47 17.68 -23.81
N PHE A 66 -46.16 18.39 -22.72
CA PHE A 66 -46.98 19.54 -22.30
C PHE A 66 -47.05 20.63 -23.38
N GLY A 67 -48.25 21.15 -23.65
CA GLY A 67 -48.48 22.15 -24.71
C GLY A 67 -48.58 21.60 -26.14
N SER A 68 -48.44 20.28 -26.36
CA SER A 68 -48.50 19.66 -27.71
C SER A 68 -49.91 19.58 -28.33
N GLY A 69 -50.92 20.25 -27.77
CA GLY A 69 -52.28 20.31 -28.33
C GLY A 69 -53.21 19.10 -28.07
N LYS A 70 -52.83 18.14 -27.21
CA LYS A 70 -53.64 16.91 -26.93
C LYS A 70 -55.10 17.18 -26.60
N SER A 71 -55.36 18.00 -25.57
CA SER A 71 -56.71 18.36 -25.11
C SER A 71 -57.50 19.11 -26.19
N HIS A 72 -56.82 19.88 -27.04
CA HIS A 72 -57.43 20.56 -28.19
C HIS A 72 -57.91 19.54 -29.22
N LEU A 73 -57.05 18.60 -29.63
CA LEU A 73 -57.41 17.50 -30.52
C LEU A 73 -58.55 16.66 -29.93
N LEU A 74 -58.51 16.39 -28.62
CA LEU A 74 -59.56 15.65 -27.90
C LEU A 74 -60.93 16.38 -27.98
N LYS A 75 -60.96 17.69 -27.69
CA LYS A 75 -62.19 18.52 -27.76
C LYS A 75 -62.69 18.66 -29.20
N MET A 76 -61.79 18.88 -30.17
CA MET A 76 -62.16 18.92 -31.59
C MET A 76 -62.79 17.58 -32.04
N LEU A 77 -62.17 16.43 -31.71
CA LEU A 77 -62.73 15.12 -32.04
C LEU A 77 -64.10 14.87 -31.40
N ALA A 78 -64.29 15.27 -30.14
CA ALA A 78 -65.57 15.16 -29.46
C ALA A 78 -66.69 15.94 -30.17
N LEU A 79 -66.40 17.18 -30.59
CA LEU A 79 -67.35 18.03 -31.32
C LEU A 79 -67.61 17.52 -32.75
N LEU A 80 -66.58 17.00 -33.41
CA LEU A 80 -66.65 16.48 -34.78
C LEU A 80 -67.48 15.21 -34.90
N LEU A 81 -67.19 14.17 -34.09
CA LEU A 81 -67.90 12.88 -34.21
C LEU A 81 -69.37 12.96 -33.82
N GLU A 82 -69.75 13.91 -32.95
CA GLU A 82 -71.16 14.23 -32.63
C GLU A 82 -71.80 15.16 -33.69
N ASN A 83 -71.01 15.70 -34.63
CA ASN A 83 -71.38 16.73 -35.59
C ASN A 83 -72.09 17.95 -34.97
N ARG A 84 -71.61 18.38 -33.80
CA ARG A 84 -72.34 19.33 -32.95
C ARG A 84 -72.62 20.64 -33.70
N GLN A 85 -73.86 21.12 -33.58
CA GLN A 85 -74.28 22.40 -34.15
C GLN A 85 -73.74 23.56 -33.32
N ILE A 86 -73.07 24.51 -33.96
CA ILE A 86 -72.35 25.63 -33.35
C ILE A 86 -72.64 26.88 -34.19
N ASP A 87 -73.32 27.88 -33.59
CA ASP A 87 -73.70 29.15 -34.22
C ASP A 87 -74.35 29.00 -35.62
N GLY A 88 -75.16 27.96 -35.80
CA GLY A 88 -75.89 27.67 -37.05
C GLY A 88 -75.07 26.96 -38.15
N ALA A 89 -73.84 26.52 -37.85
CA ALA A 89 -73.04 25.65 -38.71
C ALA A 89 -72.78 24.30 -38.03
N SER A 90 -72.49 23.25 -38.80
CA SER A 90 -72.03 21.97 -38.23
C SER A 90 -70.53 22.02 -37.93
N ALA A 91 -70.09 21.28 -36.90
CA ALA A 91 -68.67 21.12 -36.59
C ALA A 91 -67.86 20.59 -37.79
N LEU A 92 -68.46 19.72 -38.62
CA LEU A 92 -67.86 19.22 -39.86
C LEU A 92 -67.60 20.35 -40.88
N ASP A 93 -68.58 21.22 -41.13
CA ASP A 93 -68.45 22.31 -42.11
C ASP A 93 -67.37 23.34 -41.71
N LEU A 94 -67.24 23.61 -40.40
CA LEU A 94 -66.21 24.50 -39.85
C LEU A 94 -64.79 23.89 -39.91
N PHE A 95 -64.67 22.57 -40.01
CA PHE A 95 -63.38 21.86 -39.98
C PHE A 95 -62.90 21.39 -41.36
N LEU A 96 -63.80 21.03 -42.29
CA LEU A 96 -63.45 20.60 -43.65
C LEU A 96 -62.49 21.54 -44.42
N PRO A 97 -62.53 22.89 -44.27
CA PRO A 97 -61.53 23.78 -44.89
C PRO A 97 -60.09 23.54 -44.42
N LYS A 98 -59.88 22.93 -43.26
CA LYS A 98 -58.56 22.72 -42.63
C LYS A 98 -57.80 21.53 -43.20
N CYS A 99 -58.51 20.57 -43.79
CA CYS A 99 -57.92 19.41 -44.47
C CYS A 99 -57.26 19.78 -45.81
N GLY A 100 -57.34 21.05 -46.24
CA GLY A 100 -56.77 21.51 -47.50
C GLY A 100 -57.16 20.62 -48.68
N ASP A 101 -56.15 20.18 -49.43
CA ASP A 101 -56.26 19.34 -50.62
C ASP A 101 -56.38 17.82 -50.31
N ASN A 102 -56.36 17.40 -49.04
CA ASN A 102 -56.41 15.99 -48.65
C ASN A 102 -57.84 15.43 -48.69
N GLU A 103 -58.25 14.99 -49.89
CA GLU A 103 -59.57 14.36 -50.10
C GLU A 103 -59.73 12.99 -49.42
N ILE A 104 -58.66 12.32 -48.97
CA ILE A 104 -58.76 11.06 -48.20
C ILE A 104 -59.30 11.38 -46.81
N LEU A 105 -58.63 12.26 -46.06
CA LEU A 105 -59.08 12.72 -44.76
C LEU A 105 -60.49 13.36 -44.82
N ARG A 106 -60.78 14.14 -45.88
CA ARG A 106 -62.12 14.74 -46.08
C ARG A 106 -63.19 13.69 -46.33
N GLY A 107 -62.86 12.57 -46.99
CA GLY A 107 -63.72 11.42 -47.15
C GLY A 107 -63.97 10.69 -45.83
N ASP A 108 -62.91 10.35 -45.10
CA ASP A 108 -62.97 9.52 -43.89
C ASP A 108 -63.62 10.24 -42.70
N LEU A 109 -63.43 11.55 -42.60
CA LEU A 109 -64.14 12.39 -41.66
C LEU A 109 -65.65 12.40 -41.98
N LYS A 110 -66.05 12.56 -43.25
CA LYS A 110 -67.47 12.48 -43.65
C LYS A 110 -68.06 11.10 -43.38
N ARG A 111 -67.31 10.00 -43.58
CA ARG A 111 -67.74 8.64 -43.23
C ARG A 111 -67.97 8.51 -41.72
N ALA A 112 -67.00 8.89 -40.89
CA ALA A 112 -67.10 8.78 -39.44
C ALA A 112 -68.24 9.61 -38.85
N VAL A 113 -68.46 10.82 -39.41
CA VAL A 113 -69.50 11.76 -38.99
C VAL A 113 -70.89 11.39 -39.53
N SER A 114 -71.00 10.52 -40.55
CA SER A 114 -72.29 9.96 -40.98
C SER A 114 -72.85 8.90 -40.02
N ILE A 115 -72.02 8.38 -39.10
CA ILE A 115 -72.44 7.46 -38.05
C ILE A 115 -72.97 8.28 -36.87
N ALA A 116 -74.25 8.11 -36.53
CA ALA A 116 -74.86 8.80 -35.40
C ALA A 116 -74.09 8.49 -34.10
N SER A 117 -73.52 9.50 -33.46
CA SER A 117 -72.75 9.30 -32.22
C SER A 117 -72.93 10.40 -31.20
N LYS A 118 -72.62 10.08 -29.94
CA LYS A 118 -72.63 11.01 -28.80
C LYS A 118 -71.26 11.02 -28.13
N SER A 119 -70.77 12.20 -27.79
CA SER A 119 -69.45 12.41 -27.18
C SER A 119 -69.57 12.84 -25.72
N ILE A 120 -68.89 12.12 -24.81
CA ILE A 120 -68.74 12.49 -23.40
C ILE A 120 -67.30 12.96 -23.19
N LEU A 121 -67.09 14.28 -23.24
CA LEU A 121 -65.80 14.93 -22.96
C LEU A 121 -65.70 15.29 -21.47
N PHE A 122 -64.61 14.92 -20.80
CA PHE A 122 -64.35 15.31 -19.42
C PHE A 122 -62.86 15.25 -19.05
N ASN A 123 -62.44 16.13 -18.15
CA ASN A 123 -61.14 16.02 -17.47
C ASN A 123 -61.28 15.08 -16.26
N ILE A 124 -60.36 14.12 -16.12
CA ILE A 124 -60.44 13.12 -15.06
C ILE A 124 -60.15 13.68 -13.67
N ASP A 125 -59.09 14.47 -13.50
CA ASP A 125 -58.64 14.99 -12.19
C ASP A 125 -59.70 15.93 -11.59
N GLN A 126 -60.26 16.83 -12.41
CA GLN A 126 -61.32 17.77 -12.02
C GLN A 126 -62.62 17.05 -11.61
N LYS A 127 -63.03 16.00 -12.33
CA LYS A 127 -64.23 15.21 -11.95
C LYS A 127 -63.94 14.29 -10.75
N ALA A 128 -62.67 13.95 -10.48
CA ALA A 128 -62.23 13.03 -9.43
C ALA A 128 -62.01 13.69 -8.06
N ASP A 129 -61.66 14.98 -7.94
CA ASP A 129 -61.41 15.65 -6.64
C ASP A 129 -62.61 15.66 -5.67
N VAL A 130 -63.81 15.32 -6.16
CA VAL A 130 -65.04 15.10 -5.35
C VAL A 130 -65.06 13.70 -4.69
N ILE A 131 -64.13 12.81 -5.04
CA ILE A 131 -64.05 11.40 -4.64
C ILE A 131 -62.64 11.11 -4.10
N SER A 132 -62.52 10.34 -3.01
CA SER A 132 -61.22 10.09 -2.40
C SER A 132 -60.30 9.26 -3.30
N LYS A 133 -59.20 9.85 -3.78
CA LYS A 133 -58.19 9.22 -4.66
C LYS A 133 -57.50 7.99 -4.07
N THR A 134 -57.76 7.66 -2.80
CA THR A 134 -57.28 6.45 -2.10
C THR A 134 -58.11 5.18 -2.38
N GLN A 135 -59.26 5.27 -3.07
CA GLN A 135 -60.11 4.11 -3.38
C GLN A 135 -59.69 3.43 -4.69
N ILE A 136 -59.67 2.09 -4.67
CA ILE A 136 -59.24 1.24 -5.80
C ILE A 136 -60.11 1.46 -7.05
N ASP A 137 -61.41 1.73 -6.84
CA ASP A 137 -62.41 1.84 -7.90
C ASP A 137 -62.66 3.28 -8.36
N ALA A 138 -61.84 4.25 -7.92
CA ALA A 138 -62.06 5.68 -8.16
C ALA A 138 -62.19 6.05 -9.66
N LEU A 139 -61.44 5.37 -10.53
CA LEU A 139 -61.56 5.53 -11.99
C LEU A 139 -62.95 5.14 -12.51
N LEU A 140 -63.45 3.97 -12.12
CA LEU A 140 -64.76 3.47 -12.54
C LEU A 140 -65.87 4.40 -12.03
N ALA A 141 -65.76 4.89 -10.79
CA ALA A 141 -66.70 5.83 -10.22
C ALA A 141 -66.82 7.14 -11.03
N VAL A 142 -65.72 7.63 -11.63
CA VAL A 142 -65.78 8.80 -12.53
C VAL A 142 -66.46 8.45 -13.86
N PHE A 143 -66.14 7.32 -14.49
CA PHE A 143 -66.79 6.87 -15.73
C PHE A 143 -68.31 6.68 -15.56
N VAL A 144 -68.74 6.03 -14.47
CA VAL A 144 -70.15 5.88 -14.12
C VAL A 144 -70.80 7.25 -13.90
N LYS A 145 -70.18 8.13 -13.11
CA LYS A 145 -70.68 9.50 -12.83
C LYS A 145 -70.92 10.32 -14.10
N VAL A 146 -69.99 10.34 -15.05
CA VAL A 146 -70.16 11.16 -16.28
C VAL A 146 -71.16 10.54 -17.27
N PHE A 147 -71.29 9.21 -17.26
CA PHE A 147 -72.35 8.51 -18.01
C PHE A 147 -73.74 8.75 -17.40
N ASP A 148 -73.84 8.73 -16.06
CA ASP A 148 -75.05 9.11 -15.33
C ASP A 148 -75.42 10.58 -15.61
N GLU A 149 -74.45 11.52 -15.51
CA GLU A 149 -74.64 12.94 -15.83
C GLU A 149 -75.12 13.14 -17.28
N MET A 150 -74.54 12.42 -18.26
CA MET A 150 -74.98 12.45 -19.68
C MET A 150 -76.42 11.93 -19.86
N CYS A 151 -76.80 10.88 -19.14
CA CYS A 151 -78.18 10.35 -19.14
C CYS A 151 -79.18 11.25 -18.37
N GLY A 152 -78.75 12.34 -17.75
CA GLY A 152 -79.59 13.23 -16.92
C GLY A 152 -79.77 12.76 -15.47
N TYR A 153 -79.13 11.65 -15.08
CA TYR A 153 -79.16 11.09 -13.73
C TYR A 153 -78.20 11.83 -12.77
N TYR A 154 -78.29 11.52 -11.48
CA TYR A 154 -77.55 12.21 -10.42
C TYR A 154 -76.18 11.58 -10.14
N GLY A 155 -75.24 11.74 -11.08
CA GLY A 155 -73.88 11.16 -11.00
C GLY A 155 -73.05 11.53 -9.76
N LYS A 156 -73.44 12.56 -8.97
CA LYS A 156 -72.85 12.83 -7.64
C LYS A 156 -73.05 11.68 -6.64
N GLN A 157 -74.11 10.87 -6.79
CA GLN A 157 -74.40 9.73 -5.92
C GLN A 157 -75.02 8.58 -6.72
N GLY A 158 -74.17 7.65 -7.19
CA GLY A 158 -74.57 6.56 -8.11
C GLY A 158 -75.72 5.68 -7.63
N HIS A 159 -75.96 5.53 -6.33
CA HIS A 159 -77.14 4.80 -5.80
C HIS A 159 -78.48 5.53 -6.06
N ILE A 160 -78.46 6.86 -6.19
CA ILE A 160 -79.62 7.66 -6.63
C ILE A 160 -79.76 7.57 -8.15
N ALA A 161 -78.65 7.66 -8.90
CA ALA A 161 -78.67 7.47 -10.36
C ALA A 161 -79.20 6.07 -10.76
N GLN A 162 -78.87 5.03 -9.99
CA GLN A 162 -79.43 3.70 -10.18
C GLN A 162 -80.95 3.64 -9.91
N PHE A 163 -81.42 4.30 -8.85
CA PHE A 163 -82.86 4.44 -8.56
C PHE A 163 -83.60 5.19 -9.69
N GLU A 164 -83.01 6.24 -10.26
CA GLU A 164 -83.56 6.96 -11.41
C GLU A 164 -83.59 6.08 -12.68
N ARG A 165 -82.49 5.37 -12.97
CA ARG A 165 -82.37 4.39 -14.07
C ARG A 165 -83.38 3.24 -13.95
N ASP A 166 -83.62 2.72 -12.75
CA ASP A 166 -84.54 1.62 -12.51
C ASP A 166 -86.02 2.04 -12.59
N LEU A 167 -86.33 3.33 -12.40
CA LEU A 167 -87.64 3.93 -12.74
C LEU A 167 -87.78 4.21 -14.24
N ASP A 168 -86.71 4.70 -14.88
CA ASP A 168 -86.68 5.01 -16.32
C ASP A 168 -86.82 3.74 -17.18
N SER A 169 -86.16 2.65 -16.80
CA SER A 169 -86.32 1.32 -17.43
C SER A 169 -87.72 0.69 -17.34
N ARG A 170 -88.67 1.37 -16.69
CA ARG A 170 -90.07 0.96 -16.54
C ARG A 170 -91.05 2.05 -17.00
N ASP A 171 -90.55 3.09 -17.67
CA ASP A 171 -91.29 4.28 -18.10
C ASP A 171 -91.94 5.10 -16.95
N LEU A 172 -91.54 4.85 -15.69
CA LEU A 172 -92.14 5.49 -14.51
C LEU A 172 -91.42 6.80 -14.08
N TYR A 173 -90.28 7.14 -14.68
CA TYR A 173 -89.44 8.25 -14.18
C TYR A 173 -90.09 9.63 -14.35
N GLU A 174 -90.78 9.93 -15.46
CA GLU A 174 -91.53 11.20 -15.62
C GLU A 174 -92.74 11.29 -14.69
N GLN A 175 -93.44 10.17 -14.46
CA GLN A 175 -94.53 10.10 -13.48
C GLN A 175 -94.00 10.35 -12.06
N PHE A 176 -92.91 9.70 -11.67
CA PHE A 176 -92.26 9.94 -10.38
C PHE A 176 -91.81 11.41 -10.22
N LYS A 177 -91.19 12.03 -11.24
CA LYS A 177 -90.79 13.44 -11.19
C LYS A 177 -91.99 14.37 -10.98
N SER A 178 -93.09 14.14 -11.68
CA SER A 178 -94.33 14.92 -11.61
C SER A 178 -95.06 14.76 -10.27
N VAL A 179 -95.10 13.53 -9.72
CA VAL A 179 -95.70 13.24 -8.41
C VAL A 179 -94.82 13.77 -7.27
N TYR A 180 -93.49 13.69 -7.41
CA TYR A 180 -92.57 14.30 -6.45
C TYR A 180 -92.72 15.82 -6.42
N GLU A 181 -92.79 16.50 -7.57
CA GLU A 181 -92.93 17.96 -7.60
C GLU A 181 -94.26 18.44 -6.99
N SER A 182 -95.37 17.76 -7.30
CA SER A 182 -96.68 18.06 -6.69
C SER A 182 -96.77 17.68 -5.21
N THR A 183 -95.93 16.77 -4.70
CA THR A 183 -95.87 16.40 -3.28
C THR A 183 -94.92 17.29 -2.47
N ALA A 184 -93.77 17.66 -3.03
CA ALA A 184 -92.69 18.37 -2.34
C ALA A 184 -92.67 19.89 -2.60
N GLY A 185 -93.40 20.38 -3.61
CA GLY A 185 -93.36 21.79 -4.03
C GLY A 185 -92.05 22.20 -4.72
N ARG A 186 -91.27 21.22 -5.22
CA ARG A 186 -89.98 21.43 -5.88
C ARG A 186 -89.67 20.33 -6.91
N THR A 187 -89.02 20.70 -8.01
CA THR A 187 -88.53 19.76 -9.01
C THR A 187 -87.62 18.68 -8.41
N TRP A 188 -87.71 17.46 -8.93
CA TRP A 188 -86.88 16.33 -8.50
C TRP A 188 -85.37 16.60 -8.63
N GLN A 189 -84.96 17.36 -9.65
CA GLN A 189 -83.57 17.75 -9.87
C GLN A 189 -82.97 18.54 -8.69
N LYS A 190 -83.81 19.26 -7.92
CA LYS A 190 -83.43 19.93 -6.65
C LYS A 190 -83.69 19.06 -5.42
N GLY A 191 -84.69 18.17 -5.47
CA GLY A 191 -84.99 17.21 -4.41
C GLY A 191 -83.86 16.20 -4.17
N ARG A 192 -83.31 15.64 -5.24
CA ARG A 192 -82.25 14.62 -5.22
C ARG A 192 -80.94 15.09 -4.57
N GLU A 193 -80.65 16.39 -4.59
CA GLU A 193 -79.50 16.96 -3.88
C GLU A 193 -79.67 16.96 -2.35
N GLN A 194 -80.91 16.87 -1.85
CA GLN A 194 -81.28 16.92 -0.44
C GLN A 194 -81.99 15.64 0.03
N ALA A 195 -81.68 14.50 -0.59
CA ALA A 195 -82.38 13.22 -0.40
C ALA A 195 -82.62 12.80 1.07
N LEU A 196 -81.68 13.11 1.98
CA LEU A 196 -81.82 12.84 3.42
C LEU A 196 -82.94 13.65 4.10
N LEU A 197 -83.16 14.90 3.69
CA LEU A 197 -84.24 15.75 4.20
C LEU A 197 -85.58 15.39 3.55
N GLU A 198 -85.52 14.96 2.30
CA GLU A 198 -86.69 14.68 1.44
C GLU A 198 -87.21 13.24 1.51
N ALA A 199 -86.59 12.37 2.31
CA ALA A 199 -86.87 10.92 2.35
C ALA A 199 -88.37 10.56 2.48
N LYS A 200 -89.17 11.37 3.19
CA LYS A 200 -90.64 11.20 3.28
C LYS A 200 -91.35 11.50 1.97
N ASN A 201 -91.02 12.62 1.33
CA ASN A 201 -91.61 13.03 0.05
C ASN A 201 -91.20 12.08 -1.08
N ILE A 202 -89.96 11.57 -1.03
CA ILE A 202 -89.43 10.56 -1.96
C ILE A 202 -90.18 9.23 -1.80
N ALA A 203 -90.38 8.76 -0.56
CA ALA A 203 -91.15 7.54 -0.31
C ALA A 203 -92.59 7.65 -0.81
N LYS A 204 -93.26 8.78 -0.54
CA LYS A 204 -94.63 9.06 -0.98
C LYS A 204 -94.76 9.22 -2.50
N ALA A 205 -93.78 9.83 -3.15
CA ALA A 205 -93.76 9.92 -4.61
C ALA A 205 -93.50 8.57 -5.27
N TYR A 206 -92.62 7.75 -4.67
CA TYR A 206 -92.31 6.40 -5.16
C TYR A 206 -93.50 5.45 -4.99
N SER A 207 -94.20 5.47 -3.85
CA SER A 207 -95.41 4.65 -3.62
C SER A 207 -96.50 4.97 -4.65
N GLN A 208 -96.78 6.25 -4.87
CA GLN A 208 -97.78 6.71 -5.84
C GLN A 208 -97.38 6.46 -7.31
N ALA A 209 -96.08 6.54 -7.65
CA ALA A 209 -95.61 6.25 -9.01
C ALA A 209 -95.53 4.74 -9.34
N THR A 210 -95.31 3.88 -8.33
CA THR A 210 -95.13 2.43 -8.52
C THR A 210 -96.32 1.56 -8.09
N GLY A 211 -97.33 2.15 -7.45
CA GLY A 211 -98.47 1.41 -6.88
C GLY A 211 -98.14 0.59 -5.63
N SER A 212 -96.98 0.81 -5.00
CA SER A 212 -96.54 0.10 -3.79
C SER A 212 -96.99 0.80 -2.50
N ASP A 213 -97.00 0.10 -1.37
CA ASP A 213 -97.38 0.67 -0.07
C ASP A 213 -96.38 1.73 0.45
N GLU A 214 -96.88 2.82 1.03
CA GLU A 214 -96.06 3.96 1.51
C GLU A 214 -95.13 3.59 2.67
N THR A 215 -95.51 2.63 3.52
CA THR A 215 -94.62 2.13 4.59
C THR A 215 -93.48 1.27 4.03
N SER A 216 -93.72 0.56 2.92
CA SER A 216 -92.70 -0.23 2.21
C SER A 216 -91.73 0.63 1.39
N ALA A 217 -92.20 1.79 0.90
CA ALA A 217 -91.39 2.78 0.19
C ALA A 217 -90.49 3.63 1.12
N LEU A 218 -90.76 3.66 2.42
CA LEU A 218 -89.92 4.39 3.38
C LEU A 218 -88.48 3.83 3.40
N GLY A 219 -87.49 4.73 3.33
CA GLY A 219 -86.07 4.35 3.25
C GLY A 219 -85.67 3.66 1.94
N ILE A 220 -86.41 3.82 0.84
CA ILE A 220 -86.07 3.19 -0.45
C ILE A 220 -84.65 3.54 -0.91
N LEU A 221 -84.21 4.80 -0.79
CA LEU A 221 -82.85 5.19 -1.16
C LEU A 221 -81.77 4.60 -0.25
N ASP A 222 -82.07 4.28 1.02
CA ASP A 222 -81.14 3.59 1.92
C ASP A 222 -80.98 2.10 1.54
N LYS A 223 -82.05 1.47 1.00
CA LYS A 223 -81.98 0.13 0.39
C LYS A 223 -81.07 0.14 -0.84
N TYR A 224 -81.26 1.10 -1.76
CA TYR A 224 -80.33 1.29 -2.89
C TYR A 224 -78.90 1.57 -2.41
N ARG A 225 -78.71 2.48 -1.44
CA ARG A 225 -77.38 2.85 -0.91
C ARG A 225 -76.62 1.68 -0.27
N SER A 226 -77.33 0.75 0.36
CA SER A 226 -76.73 -0.43 1.01
C SER A 226 -76.48 -1.61 0.06
N GLN A 227 -77.23 -1.67 -1.06
CA GLN A 227 -77.09 -2.71 -2.08
C GLN A 227 -76.19 -2.28 -3.26
N TYR A 228 -76.01 -0.98 -3.49
CA TYR A 228 -75.28 -0.43 -4.64
C TYR A 228 -73.81 -0.87 -4.63
N ARG A 229 -73.47 -1.68 -5.64
CA ARG A 229 -72.12 -2.03 -6.08
C ARG A 229 -72.15 -2.03 -7.60
N VAL A 230 -71.13 -1.49 -8.23
CA VAL A 230 -70.98 -1.47 -9.70
C VAL A 230 -69.58 -1.94 -10.01
N SER A 231 -69.48 -3.03 -10.77
CA SER A 231 -68.24 -3.51 -11.37
C SER A 231 -68.04 -2.92 -12.76
N ILE A 232 -66.86 -3.17 -13.34
CA ILE A 232 -66.54 -2.75 -14.71
C ILE A 232 -67.45 -3.46 -15.74
N GLU A 233 -67.88 -4.69 -15.45
CA GLU A 233 -68.80 -5.42 -16.32
C GLU A 233 -70.23 -4.86 -16.24
N ASP A 234 -70.72 -4.54 -15.03
CA ASP A 234 -72.04 -3.89 -14.84
C ASP A 234 -72.10 -2.56 -15.60
N PHE A 235 -71.04 -1.75 -15.53
CA PHE A 235 -70.95 -0.49 -16.26
C PHE A 235 -70.96 -0.70 -17.79
N ALA A 236 -70.19 -1.65 -18.31
CA ALA A 236 -70.19 -1.96 -19.74
C ALA A 236 -71.55 -2.48 -20.23
N GLU A 237 -72.30 -3.20 -19.38
CA GLU A 237 -73.65 -3.69 -19.67
C GLU A 237 -74.71 -2.57 -19.59
N GLN A 238 -74.56 -1.60 -18.67
CA GLN A 238 -75.36 -0.37 -18.65
C GLN A 238 -75.15 0.49 -19.90
N VAL A 239 -73.90 0.64 -20.36
CA VAL A 239 -73.56 1.34 -21.61
C VAL A 239 -74.15 0.61 -22.81
N HIS A 240 -74.06 -0.72 -22.86
CA HIS A 240 -74.70 -1.54 -23.91
C HIS A 240 -76.22 -1.32 -23.93
N ALA A 241 -76.89 -1.40 -22.78
CA ALA A 241 -78.33 -1.21 -22.66
C ALA A 241 -78.81 0.20 -23.06
N TYR A 242 -77.95 1.23 -22.91
CA TYR A 242 -78.22 2.57 -23.46
C TYR A 242 -78.10 2.60 -24.98
N ILE A 243 -77.04 2.01 -25.55
CA ILE A 243 -76.78 1.97 -27.00
C ILE A 243 -77.90 1.21 -27.73
N GLU A 244 -78.40 0.09 -27.17
CA GLU A 244 -79.51 -0.68 -27.75
C GLU A 244 -80.85 0.07 -27.82
N ARG A 245 -81.01 1.19 -27.09
CA ARG A 245 -82.20 2.06 -27.17
C ARG A 245 -82.10 3.14 -28.25
N GLN A 246 -80.94 3.30 -28.89
CA GLN A 246 -80.70 4.33 -29.90
C GLN A 246 -80.94 3.79 -31.33
N THR A 247 -80.62 4.60 -32.34
CA THR A 247 -80.66 4.17 -33.75
C THR A 247 -79.69 3.02 -34.04
N SER A 248 -79.95 2.26 -35.10
CA SER A 248 -78.98 1.30 -35.65
C SER A 248 -77.62 1.98 -35.86
N ASP A 249 -76.55 1.24 -35.58
CA ASP A 249 -75.15 1.66 -35.69
C ASP A 249 -74.74 2.87 -34.82
N PHE A 250 -75.58 3.31 -33.87
CA PHE A 250 -75.25 4.38 -32.92
C PHE A 250 -73.98 4.08 -32.13
N ARG A 251 -73.18 5.13 -31.85
CA ARG A 251 -71.93 5.04 -31.09
C ARG A 251 -71.86 6.00 -29.90
N LEU A 252 -71.22 5.54 -28.82
CA LEU A 252 -70.88 6.36 -27.65
C LEU A 252 -69.37 6.50 -27.50
N ASN A 253 -68.89 7.75 -27.46
CA ASN A 253 -67.46 8.07 -27.42
C ASN A 253 -67.09 8.71 -26.08
N PHE A 254 -66.28 8.05 -25.28
CA PHE A 254 -65.71 8.61 -24.05
C PHE A 254 -64.38 9.30 -24.38
N PHE A 255 -64.31 10.61 -24.16
CA PHE A 255 -63.14 11.46 -24.38
C PHE A 255 -62.60 11.94 -23.02
N VAL A 256 -61.51 11.32 -22.57
CA VAL A 256 -61.00 11.49 -21.21
C VAL A 256 -59.66 12.23 -21.21
N ASP A 257 -59.64 13.44 -20.67
CA ASP A 257 -58.43 14.26 -20.61
C ASP A 257 -57.64 14.04 -19.30
N GLU A 258 -56.31 14.17 -19.39
CA GLU A 258 -55.31 14.05 -18.32
C GLU A 258 -55.16 12.67 -17.63
N VAL A 259 -55.69 11.61 -18.26
CA VAL A 259 -55.57 10.20 -17.81
C VAL A 259 -54.14 9.79 -17.47
N GLY A 260 -53.16 10.19 -18.28
CA GLY A 260 -51.75 9.86 -18.03
C GLY A 260 -51.22 10.37 -16.69
N GLN A 261 -51.66 11.54 -16.21
CA GLN A 261 -51.23 12.11 -14.94
C GLN A 261 -51.91 11.39 -13.76
N TYR A 262 -53.23 11.18 -13.86
CA TYR A 262 -54.04 10.53 -12.82
C TYR A 262 -53.59 9.08 -12.51
N ILE A 263 -52.97 8.41 -13.48
CA ILE A 263 -52.54 7.01 -13.37
C ILE A 263 -51.03 6.86 -13.06
N ALA A 264 -50.22 7.91 -13.21
CA ALA A 264 -48.75 7.85 -13.15
C ALA A 264 -48.18 7.19 -11.87
N GLU A 265 -48.81 7.40 -10.72
CA GLU A 265 -48.36 6.84 -9.42
C GLU A 265 -49.04 5.50 -9.07
N ASN A 266 -49.98 4.97 -9.88
CA ASN A 266 -50.81 3.81 -9.50
C ASN A 266 -51.16 2.86 -10.66
N VAL A 267 -50.34 1.82 -10.81
CA VAL A 267 -50.49 0.74 -11.81
C VAL A 267 -51.90 0.12 -11.85
N LYS A 268 -52.60 0.01 -10.70
CA LYS A 268 -53.94 -0.60 -10.67
C LYS A 268 -54.99 0.22 -11.42
N LEU A 269 -54.84 1.55 -11.46
CA LEU A 269 -55.73 2.41 -12.24
C LEU A 269 -55.52 2.21 -13.74
N MET A 270 -54.31 1.89 -14.19
CA MET A 270 -54.04 1.51 -15.58
C MET A 270 -54.75 0.19 -15.95
N THR A 271 -54.66 -0.81 -15.08
CA THR A 271 -55.38 -2.09 -15.27
C THR A 271 -56.88 -1.87 -15.32
N ASN A 272 -57.45 -1.05 -14.42
CA ASN A 272 -58.87 -0.71 -14.43
C ASN A 272 -59.29 0.01 -15.73
N LEU A 273 -58.48 0.94 -16.26
CA LEU A 273 -58.76 1.62 -17.53
C LEU A 273 -58.78 0.64 -18.71
N GLN A 274 -57.81 -0.27 -18.77
CA GLN A 274 -57.76 -1.34 -19.76
C GLN A 274 -59.00 -2.22 -19.67
N THR A 275 -59.39 -2.65 -18.46
CA THR A 275 -60.57 -3.49 -18.27
C THR A 275 -61.86 -2.76 -18.69
N ILE A 276 -61.99 -1.45 -18.43
CA ILE A 276 -63.13 -0.64 -18.92
C ILE A 276 -63.18 -0.67 -20.45
N ALA A 277 -62.06 -0.38 -21.13
CA ALA A 277 -62.00 -0.40 -22.59
C ALA A 277 -62.34 -1.81 -23.16
N GLU A 278 -61.78 -2.87 -22.56
CA GLU A 278 -61.94 -4.27 -23.00
C GLU A 278 -63.36 -4.82 -22.76
N SER A 279 -63.99 -4.51 -21.62
CA SER A 279 -65.40 -4.84 -21.36
C SER A 279 -66.33 -4.09 -22.32
N LEU A 280 -66.06 -2.80 -22.59
CA LEU A 280 -66.82 -2.03 -23.60
C LEU A 280 -66.62 -2.58 -25.02
N ALA A 281 -65.39 -2.96 -25.41
CA ALA A 281 -65.11 -3.58 -26.71
C ALA A 281 -65.89 -4.89 -26.90
N THR A 282 -65.92 -5.71 -25.85
CA THR A 282 -66.53 -7.04 -25.85
C THR A 282 -68.06 -6.98 -25.85
N LYS A 283 -68.65 -6.18 -24.95
CA LYS A 283 -70.12 -6.03 -24.84
C LYS A 283 -70.68 -5.19 -26.00
N CYS A 284 -70.08 -4.05 -26.31
CA CYS A 284 -70.61 -3.10 -27.31
C CYS A 284 -70.13 -3.31 -28.75
N ARG A 285 -69.16 -4.21 -28.98
CA ARG A 285 -68.67 -4.62 -30.32
C ARG A 285 -68.30 -3.44 -31.23
N GLY A 286 -67.52 -2.50 -30.70
CA GLY A 286 -67.07 -1.31 -31.45
C GLY A 286 -68.06 -0.14 -31.49
N ARG A 287 -69.22 -0.25 -30.85
CA ARG A 287 -70.16 0.88 -30.66
C ARG A 287 -69.82 1.78 -29.45
N ALA A 288 -68.87 1.39 -28.60
CA ALA A 288 -68.39 2.21 -27.49
C ALA A 288 -66.86 2.38 -27.60
N TRP A 289 -66.39 3.63 -27.66
CA TRP A 289 -64.98 3.99 -27.83
C TRP A 289 -64.43 4.76 -26.62
N VAL A 290 -63.14 4.58 -26.34
CA VAL A 290 -62.45 5.24 -25.22
C VAL A 290 -61.17 5.91 -25.73
N ILE A 291 -61.21 7.24 -25.84
CA ILE A 291 -60.13 8.09 -26.31
C ILE A 291 -59.54 8.83 -25.12
N VAL A 292 -58.24 8.68 -24.86
CA VAL A 292 -57.58 9.22 -23.65
C VAL A 292 -56.33 10.03 -23.97
N THR A 293 -56.00 11.04 -23.14
CA THR A 293 -54.74 11.80 -23.28
C THR A 293 -53.72 11.47 -22.19
N ALA A 294 -52.43 11.53 -22.55
CA ALA A 294 -51.30 11.39 -21.63
C ALA A 294 -50.14 12.31 -22.00
N GLN A 295 -49.41 12.80 -20.99
CA GLN A 295 -48.22 13.66 -21.21
C GLN A 295 -47.04 12.91 -21.84
N GLU A 296 -47.07 11.58 -21.82
CA GLU A 296 -45.99 10.70 -22.25
C GLU A 296 -46.48 9.52 -23.10
N ASP A 297 -45.52 8.85 -23.73
CA ASP A 297 -45.76 7.60 -24.46
C ASP A 297 -45.88 6.43 -23.47
N MET A 298 -46.65 5.39 -23.82
CA MET A 298 -46.86 4.23 -22.91
C MET A 298 -45.55 3.48 -22.59
N ALA A 299 -44.46 3.75 -23.32
CA ALA A 299 -43.14 3.17 -23.10
C ALA A 299 -42.28 3.93 -22.08
N THR A 300 -42.46 5.26 -21.91
CA THR A 300 -41.60 6.07 -21.02
C THR A 300 -42.13 6.12 -19.59
N VAL A 301 -43.45 6.21 -19.40
CA VAL A 301 -44.12 6.03 -18.09
C VAL A 301 -43.79 4.67 -17.44
N VAL A 302 -43.45 3.66 -18.25
CA VAL A 302 -43.05 2.32 -17.80
C VAL A 302 -41.53 2.22 -17.57
N GLY A 303 -40.73 3.14 -18.10
CA GLY A 303 -39.27 3.07 -18.14
C GLY A 303 -38.57 3.30 -16.80
N GLU A 304 -39.15 4.09 -15.89
CA GLU A 304 -38.59 4.32 -14.55
C GLU A 304 -38.91 3.19 -13.55
N MET A 305 -39.80 2.24 -13.92
CA MET A 305 -40.24 1.16 -13.05
C MET A 305 -39.53 -0.18 -13.36
N GLY A 306 -39.33 -1.01 -12.33
CA GLY A 306 -38.33 -2.08 -12.35
C GLY A 306 -38.55 -3.19 -13.39
N LYS A 307 -37.43 -3.72 -13.91
CA LYS A 307 -37.32 -4.73 -15.00
C LYS A 307 -38.14 -6.02 -14.86
N GLN A 308 -38.77 -6.30 -13.72
CA GLN A 308 -39.64 -7.48 -13.53
C GLN A 308 -41.09 -7.26 -14.00
N GLN A 309 -41.55 -6.03 -14.20
CA GLN A 309 -42.97 -5.75 -14.45
C GLN A 309 -43.38 -5.74 -15.94
N GLY A 310 -42.43 -5.59 -16.87
CA GLY A 310 -42.72 -5.29 -18.29
C GLY A 310 -43.54 -6.34 -19.07
N ASN A 311 -43.64 -7.59 -18.61
CA ASN A 311 -44.32 -8.65 -19.36
C ASN A 311 -45.84 -8.42 -19.47
N ASP A 312 -46.53 -7.97 -18.43
CA ASP A 312 -47.99 -7.77 -18.51
C ASP A 312 -48.37 -6.54 -19.34
N PHE A 313 -47.53 -5.50 -19.37
CA PHE A 313 -47.72 -4.30 -20.18
C PHE A 313 -47.78 -4.59 -21.69
N SER A 314 -47.19 -5.69 -22.15
CA SER A 314 -47.29 -6.14 -23.55
C SER A 314 -48.73 -6.40 -24.01
N LYS A 315 -49.61 -6.86 -23.10
CA LYS A 315 -51.04 -7.11 -23.38
C LYS A 315 -51.85 -5.81 -23.35
N ILE A 316 -51.52 -4.90 -22.43
CA ILE A 316 -52.16 -3.58 -22.30
C ILE A 316 -51.99 -2.78 -23.60
N GLN A 317 -50.79 -2.83 -24.18
CA GLN A 317 -50.44 -2.19 -25.45
C GLN A 317 -51.28 -2.64 -26.67
N ALA A 318 -51.95 -3.80 -26.60
CA ALA A 318 -52.79 -4.31 -27.67
C ALA A 318 -54.26 -3.87 -27.57
N ARG A 319 -54.69 -3.28 -26.44
CA ARG A 319 -56.05 -2.71 -26.28
C ARG A 319 -56.14 -1.25 -26.73
N PHE A 320 -55.06 -0.50 -26.51
CA PHE A 320 -54.84 0.84 -27.07
C PHE A 320 -53.94 0.77 -28.31
N ALA A 321 -54.42 0.08 -29.35
CA ALA A 321 -53.72 -0.10 -30.61
C ALA A 321 -53.57 1.22 -31.40
N ASN A 322 -54.60 2.07 -31.36
CA ASN A 322 -54.63 3.34 -32.07
C ASN A 322 -53.89 4.42 -31.27
N ARG A 323 -52.68 4.80 -31.71
CA ARG A 323 -51.81 5.74 -31.00
C ARG A 323 -51.59 7.03 -31.79
N MET A 324 -52.14 8.14 -31.28
CA MET A 324 -51.96 9.48 -31.84
C MET A 324 -50.87 10.22 -31.05
N LYS A 325 -49.61 10.00 -31.45
CA LYS A 325 -48.46 10.68 -30.85
C LYS A 325 -48.24 12.03 -31.51
N LEU A 326 -48.22 13.10 -30.70
CA LEU A 326 -47.99 14.49 -31.11
C LEU A 326 -46.54 14.88 -30.77
N THR A 327 -45.84 15.49 -31.72
CA THR A 327 -44.39 15.72 -31.66
C THR A 327 -44.01 17.20 -31.61
N SER A 328 -42.71 17.50 -31.46
CA SER A 328 -42.19 18.88 -31.44
C SER A 328 -42.42 19.62 -32.75
N ALA A 329 -42.49 18.89 -33.87
CA ALA A 329 -42.75 19.47 -35.19
C ALA A 329 -44.15 20.10 -35.26
N ASP A 330 -45.16 19.47 -34.64
CA ASP A 330 -46.53 19.97 -34.60
C ASP A 330 -46.60 21.38 -34.00
N VAL A 331 -45.92 21.63 -32.88
CA VAL A 331 -46.01 22.93 -32.18
C VAL A 331 -45.31 24.04 -32.98
N ALA A 332 -44.19 23.73 -33.63
CA ALA A 332 -43.55 24.68 -34.56
C ALA A 332 -44.48 25.00 -35.75
N GLU A 333 -45.12 23.99 -36.35
CA GLU A 333 -46.06 24.17 -37.46
C GLU A 333 -47.32 24.95 -37.04
N VAL A 334 -47.84 24.71 -35.83
CA VAL A 334 -48.94 25.47 -35.23
C VAL A 334 -48.56 26.93 -35.03
N ILE A 335 -47.36 27.23 -34.52
CA ILE A 335 -46.91 28.63 -34.36
C ILE A 335 -46.75 29.29 -35.74
N GLN A 336 -46.13 28.60 -36.71
CA GLN A 336 -45.99 29.08 -38.09
C GLN A 336 -47.35 29.43 -38.72
N LYS A 337 -48.29 28.48 -38.77
CA LYS A 337 -49.62 28.67 -39.37
C LYS A 337 -50.52 29.63 -38.56
N ARG A 338 -50.61 29.50 -37.22
CA ARG A 338 -51.57 30.25 -36.38
C ARG A 338 -51.11 31.65 -36.02
N LEU A 339 -49.82 31.87 -35.77
CA LEU A 339 -49.28 33.17 -35.35
C LEU A 339 -48.51 33.88 -36.47
N LEU A 340 -47.69 33.15 -37.24
CA LEU A 340 -46.66 33.75 -38.10
C LEU A 340 -47.02 33.81 -39.60
N THR A 341 -48.22 33.39 -40.03
CA THR A 341 -48.65 33.50 -41.44
C THR A 341 -48.50 34.95 -41.92
N LYS A 342 -47.89 35.13 -43.11
CA LYS A 342 -47.50 36.44 -43.64
C LYS A 342 -48.50 37.00 -44.66
N THR A 343 -48.48 38.31 -44.87
CA THR A 343 -49.12 38.98 -46.02
C THR A 343 -48.29 38.77 -47.29
N GLU A 344 -48.91 38.89 -48.48
CA GLU A 344 -48.18 38.79 -49.76
C GLU A 344 -47.00 39.77 -49.86
N GLU A 345 -47.15 40.97 -49.30
CA GLU A 345 -46.07 41.96 -49.24
C GLU A 345 -44.94 41.54 -48.29
N GLY A 346 -45.29 40.97 -47.13
CA GLY A 346 -44.32 40.36 -46.22
C GLY A 346 -43.57 39.19 -46.87
N VAL A 347 -44.25 38.34 -47.64
CA VAL A 347 -43.65 37.24 -48.41
C VAL A 347 -42.58 37.76 -49.38
N ARG A 348 -42.84 38.86 -50.11
CA ARG A 348 -41.85 39.48 -51.00
C ARG A 348 -40.63 40.00 -50.23
N LEU A 349 -40.84 40.85 -49.24
CA LEU A 349 -39.77 41.48 -48.46
C LEU A 349 -38.86 40.47 -47.74
N LEU A 350 -39.44 39.35 -47.26
CA LEU A 350 -38.67 38.27 -46.64
C LEU A 350 -37.97 37.36 -47.67
N SER A 351 -38.49 37.24 -48.90
CA SER A 351 -37.79 36.57 -50.00
C SER A 351 -36.51 37.31 -50.35
N ASP A 352 -36.54 38.64 -50.44
CA ASP A 352 -35.36 39.46 -50.75
C ASP A 352 -34.28 39.31 -49.67
N ILE A 353 -34.67 39.34 -48.39
CA ILE A 353 -33.76 39.12 -47.25
C ILE A 353 -33.19 37.69 -47.27
N TYR A 354 -33.99 36.68 -47.58
CA TYR A 354 -33.51 35.30 -47.73
C TYR A 354 -32.46 35.18 -48.85
N HIS A 355 -32.71 35.78 -50.02
CA HIS A 355 -31.75 35.75 -51.12
C HIS A 355 -30.46 36.50 -50.80
N ALA A 356 -30.53 37.59 -50.02
CA ALA A 356 -29.34 38.31 -49.56
C ALA A 356 -28.53 37.58 -48.47
N GLN A 357 -29.18 36.84 -47.56
CA GLN A 357 -28.56 36.32 -46.33
C GLN A 357 -28.42 34.80 -46.25
N SER A 358 -29.03 34.02 -47.15
CA SER A 358 -29.02 32.55 -47.12
C SER A 358 -27.62 31.92 -47.03
N ASN A 359 -26.63 32.48 -47.73
CA ASN A 359 -25.22 32.04 -47.64
C ASN A 359 -24.60 32.23 -46.24
N ASN A 360 -25.08 33.22 -45.47
CA ASN A 360 -24.57 33.57 -44.15
C ASN A 360 -25.24 32.76 -43.02
N PHE A 361 -26.40 32.14 -43.25
CA PHE A 361 -27.19 31.46 -42.21
C PHE A 361 -26.44 30.38 -41.44
N LYS A 362 -25.47 29.69 -42.07
CA LYS A 362 -24.60 28.73 -41.37
C LYS A 362 -23.68 29.44 -40.38
N THR A 363 -22.93 30.45 -40.84
CA THR A 363 -22.04 31.25 -40.00
C THR A 363 -22.80 31.93 -38.85
N LEU A 364 -24.02 32.41 -39.10
CA LEU A 364 -24.86 33.06 -38.10
C LEU A 364 -25.43 32.08 -37.06
N PHE A 365 -25.96 30.93 -37.48
CA PHE A 365 -26.82 30.08 -36.63
C PHE A 365 -26.32 28.66 -36.34
N ASP A 366 -25.26 28.16 -36.98
CA ASP A 366 -24.74 26.82 -36.71
C ASP A 366 -23.94 26.80 -35.38
N PHE A 367 -24.38 25.95 -34.45
CA PHE A 367 -23.74 25.73 -33.15
C PHE A 367 -22.47 24.89 -33.26
N ALA A 368 -21.52 25.14 -32.35
CA ALA A 368 -20.20 24.55 -32.35
C ALA A 368 -19.99 23.54 -31.19
N ASP A 369 -18.74 23.10 -31.05
CA ASP A 369 -18.19 22.48 -29.84
C ASP A 369 -18.79 21.10 -29.48
N GLY A 370 -19.45 20.46 -30.45
CA GLY A 370 -20.13 19.17 -30.26
C GLY A 370 -21.42 19.29 -29.45
N SER A 371 -22.13 20.41 -29.55
CA SER A 371 -23.54 20.54 -29.17
C SER A 371 -24.45 19.75 -30.12
N GLN A 372 -25.71 19.52 -29.75
CA GLN A 372 -26.70 18.97 -30.68
C GLN A 372 -26.88 19.89 -31.91
N THR A 373 -26.83 19.33 -33.11
CA THR A 373 -27.08 20.05 -34.36
C THR A 373 -28.57 20.31 -34.54
N TYR A 374 -29.04 21.44 -34.00
CA TYR A 374 -30.38 21.96 -34.27
C TYR A 374 -30.57 22.27 -35.76
N ARG A 375 -31.79 22.08 -36.28
CA ARG A 375 -32.09 22.43 -37.68
C ARG A 375 -32.08 23.95 -37.87
N ASN A 376 -31.40 24.39 -38.92
CA ASN A 376 -31.38 25.77 -39.39
C ASN A 376 -32.57 26.01 -40.37
N PHE A 377 -32.61 27.15 -41.07
CA PHE A 377 -33.52 27.35 -42.19
C PHE A 377 -33.28 26.29 -43.29
N GLN A 378 -34.35 25.83 -43.95
CA GLN A 378 -34.31 24.73 -44.92
C GLN A 378 -34.33 25.27 -46.35
N ASP A 379 -35.26 26.18 -46.59
CA ASP A 379 -35.50 26.89 -47.85
C ASP A 379 -36.10 28.27 -47.56
N ARG A 380 -36.47 28.99 -48.63
CA ARG A 380 -37.08 30.32 -48.58
C ARG A 380 -38.41 30.34 -47.80
N ASP A 381 -39.23 29.31 -47.96
CA ASP A 381 -40.60 29.30 -47.44
C ASP A 381 -40.61 28.93 -45.96
N HIS A 382 -39.74 28.00 -45.53
CA HIS A 382 -39.44 27.76 -44.12
C HIS A 382 -38.90 29.01 -43.42
N PHE A 383 -38.07 29.83 -44.09
CA PHE A 383 -37.64 31.14 -43.58
C PHE A 383 -38.81 32.11 -43.42
N ILE A 384 -39.64 32.29 -44.45
CA ILE A 384 -40.82 33.16 -44.42
C ILE A 384 -41.80 32.73 -43.31
N HIS A 385 -41.98 31.44 -43.10
CA HIS A 385 -42.88 30.89 -42.07
C HIS A 385 -42.33 31.10 -40.65
N CYS A 386 -41.03 30.93 -40.41
CA CYS A 386 -40.42 31.07 -39.08
C CYS A 386 -40.17 32.52 -38.65
N TYR A 387 -39.81 33.41 -39.58
CA TYR A 387 -39.40 34.79 -39.27
C TYR A 387 -40.47 35.53 -38.44
N PRO A 388 -40.12 36.27 -37.36
CA PRO A 388 -38.78 36.70 -36.91
C PRO A 388 -38.02 35.71 -36.02
N PHE A 389 -38.53 34.49 -35.83
CA PHE A 389 -37.89 33.44 -35.03
C PHE A 389 -36.97 32.56 -35.89
N ILE A 390 -35.97 31.96 -35.24
CA ILE A 390 -34.98 31.09 -35.89
C ILE A 390 -35.34 29.63 -35.58
N PRO A 391 -35.29 28.67 -36.53
CA PRO A 391 -35.83 27.32 -36.34
C PRO A 391 -35.29 26.52 -35.14
N TYR A 392 -34.07 26.78 -34.68
CA TYR A 392 -33.54 26.16 -33.45
C TYR A 392 -34.33 26.56 -32.21
N GLN A 393 -34.94 27.76 -32.18
CA GLN A 393 -35.55 28.33 -30.98
C GLN A 393 -36.78 27.54 -30.54
N PHE A 394 -37.57 26.99 -31.46
CA PHE A 394 -38.71 26.13 -31.14
C PHE A 394 -38.25 24.86 -30.37
N ALA A 395 -37.22 24.18 -30.88
CA ALA A 395 -36.70 22.96 -30.28
C ALA A 395 -35.92 23.21 -28.98
N LEU A 396 -35.07 24.24 -28.94
CA LEU A 396 -34.30 24.61 -27.76
C LEU A 396 -35.19 25.11 -26.63
N PHE A 397 -36.19 25.94 -26.92
CA PHE A 397 -37.16 26.39 -25.93
C PHE A 397 -38.05 25.25 -25.43
N GLN A 398 -38.44 24.31 -26.29
CA GLN A 398 -39.13 23.11 -25.84
C GLN A 398 -38.30 22.32 -24.82
N SER A 399 -37.02 22.05 -25.13
CA SER A 399 -36.14 21.33 -24.19
C SER A 399 -35.94 22.10 -22.89
N ALA A 400 -35.78 23.43 -22.96
CA ALA A 400 -35.71 24.30 -21.79
C ALA A 400 -36.93 24.15 -20.88
N ILE A 401 -38.15 24.24 -21.43
CA ILE A 401 -39.39 24.11 -20.64
C ILE A 401 -39.57 22.69 -20.08
N GLN A 402 -39.25 21.65 -20.85
CA GLN A 402 -39.32 20.26 -20.38
C GLN A 402 -38.38 20.02 -19.19
N ASN A 403 -37.11 20.39 -19.31
CA ASN A 403 -36.13 20.21 -18.24
C ASN A 403 -36.41 21.13 -17.03
N LEU A 404 -36.81 22.39 -17.24
CA LEU A 404 -37.26 23.29 -16.16
C LEU A 404 -38.47 22.70 -15.41
N SER A 405 -39.41 22.05 -16.11
CA SER A 405 -40.56 21.39 -15.47
C SER A 405 -40.14 20.17 -14.65
N GLN A 406 -39.22 19.33 -15.14
CA GLN A 406 -38.65 18.21 -14.37
C GLN A 406 -37.94 18.70 -13.11
N HIS A 407 -37.21 19.81 -13.20
CA HIS A 407 -36.59 20.50 -12.07
C HIS A 407 -37.57 21.39 -11.26
N ASN A 408 -38.88 21.15 -11.38
CA ASN A 408 -39.93 21.79 -10.57
C ASN A 408 -39.95 23.34 -10.63
N ALA A 409 -39.56 23.95 -11.75
CA ALA A 409 -39.36 25.40 -11.85
C ALA A 409 -40.64 26.26 -11.79
N PHE A 410 -41.79 25.69 -12.13
CA PHE A 410 -43.07 26.41 -12.27
C PHE A 410 -43.96 26.31 -11.03
N GLU A 411 -44.89 27.25 -10.86
CA GLU A 411 -45.83 27.21 -9.72
C GLU A 411 -46.87 26.07 -9.86
N GLY A 412 -47.46 25.64 -8.74
CA GLY A 412 -48.21 24.38 -8.66
C GLY A 412 -47.32 23.13 -8.86
N LYS A 413 -47.89 21.92 -8.69
CA LYS A 413 -47.17 20.69 -9.06
C LYS A 413 -47.17 20.47 -10.58
N HIS A 414 -48.35 20.55 -11.21
CA HIS A 414 -48.49 20.57 -12.68
C HIS A 414 -49.51 21.61 -13.20
N SER A 415 -50.36 22.19 -12.33
CA SER A 415 -51.51 22.99 -12.76
C SER A 415 -51.16 24.37 -13.35
N SER A 416 -50.16 25.09 -12.83
CA SER A 416 -49.92 26.49 -13.23
C SER A 416 -49.02 26.66 -14.47
N VAL A 417 -48.41 25.58 -14.96
CA VAL A 417 -47.90 25.53 -16.36
C VAL A 417 -49.08 25.54 -17.35
N GLY A 418 -50.23 25.01 -16.93
CA GLY A 418 -51.49 24.94 -17.67
C GLY A 418 -51.83 26.24 -18.40
N GLU A 419 -51.69 27.39 -17.72
CA GLU A 419 -52.16 28.69 -18.21
C GLU A 419 -51.39 29.27 -19.41
N ARG A 420 -50.17 28.78 -19.71
CA ARG A 420 -49.37 29.28 -20.84
C ARG A 420 -48.75 28.16 -21.66
N SER A 421 -49.46 27.75 -22.71
CA SER A 421 -48.88 26.94 -23.79
C SER A 421 -47.78 27.70 -24.53
N MET A 422 -46.88 26.95 -25.19
CA MET A 422 -45.74 27.48 -25.95
C MET A 422 -46.15 28.57 -26.96
N LEU A 423 -47.31 28.42 -27.61
CA LEU A 423 -47.89 29.40 -28.52
C LEU A 423 -48.05 30.79 -27.87
N GLY A 424 -48.49 30.85 -26.61
CA GLY A 424 -48.65 32.10 -25.87
C GLY A 424 -47.32 32.79 -25.55
N VAL A 425 -46.24 32.03 -25.34
CA VAL A 425 -44.88 32.58 -25.16
C VAL A 425 -44.38 33.20 -26.46
N PHE A 426 -44.45 32.47 -27.58
CA PHE A 426 -44.06 33.01 -28.89
C PHE A 426 -44.95 34.20 -29.31
N GLN A 427 -46.23 34.20 -28.94
CA GLN A 427 -47.11 35.34 -29.13
C GLN A 427 -46.66 36.57 -28.31
N GLN A 428 -46.36 36.40 -27.02
CA GLN A 428 -45.89 37.49 -26.16
C GLN A 428 -44.59 38.11 -26.71
N VAL A 429 -43.63 37.28 -27.14
CA VAL A 429 -42.39 37.77 -27.78
C VAL A 429 -42.69 38.46 -29.12
N ALA A 430 -43.61 37.94 -29.94
CA ALA A 430 -44.01 38.56 -31.20
C ALA A 430 -44.76 39.91 -31.02
N ILE A 431 -45.44 40.11 -29.89
CA ILE A 431 -46.03 41.40 -29.50
C ILE A 431 -44.92 42.38 -29.07
N GLU A 432 -43.99 41.92 -28.22
CA GLU A 432 -42.89 42.75 -27.69
C GLU A 432 -41.97 43.29 -28.80
N ILE A 433 -41.61 42.45 -29.78
CA ILE A 433 -40.82 42.86 -30.96
C ILE A 433 -41.68 43.47 -32.07
N GLY A 434 -42.99 43.67 -31.87
CA GLY A 434 -43.93 44.03 -32.95
C GLY A 434 -43.62 45.37 -33.64
N ASP A 435 -42.92 46.27 -32.96
CA ASP A 435 -42.46 47.56 -33.49
C ASP A 435 -40.99 47.59 -33.97
N HIS A 436 -40.28 46.46 -33.93
CA HIS A 436 -38.95 46.33 -34.53
C HIS A 436 -38.99 46.43 -36.06
N GLY A 437 -37.84 46.76 -36.65
CA GLY A 437 -37.66 46.82 -38.10
C GLY A 437 -37.56 45.43 -38.74
N ILE A 438 -38.06 45.31 -39.98
CA ILE A 438 -37.83 44.09 -40.79
C ILE A 438 -36.32 43.92 -41.03
N GLY A 439 -35.79 42.73 -40.76
CA GLY A 439 -34.36 42.42 -40.72
C GLY A 439 -33.79 42.21 -39.31
N GLN A 440 -34.52 42.60 -38.26
CA GLN A 440 -34.21 42.22 -36.87
C GLN A 440 -34.75 40.83 -36.55
N LEU A 441 -34.24 40.21 -35.49
CA LEU A 441 -34.55 38.85 -35.05
C LEU A 441 -35.03 38.81 -33.59
N ALA A 442 -35.83 37.80 -33.24
CA ALA A 442 -36.12 37.49 -31.86
C ALA A 442 -34.89 36.82 -31.21
N THR A 443 -34.41 37.39 -30.11
CA THR A 443 -33.30 36.83 -29.31
C THR A 443 -33.83 35.90 -28.21
N PHE A 444 -33.03 34.93 -27.79
CA PHE A 444 -33.54 33.83 -26.95
C PHE A 444 -33.90 34.27 -25.51
N ASP A 445 -33.33 35.37 -25.03
CA ASP A 445 -33.64 35.94 -23.71
C ASP A 445 -35.11 36.39 -23.58
N LEU A 446 -35.75 36.80 -24.67
CA LEU A 446 -37.15 37.23 -24.68
C LEU A 446 -38.11 36.09 -24.30
N MET A 447 -37.73 34.83 -24.54
CA MET A 447 -38.51 33.66 -24.14
C MET A 447 -38.67 33.54 -22.61
N PHE A 448 -37.75 34.13 -21.83
CA PHE A 448 -37.85 34.20 -20.37
C PHE A 448 -39.00 35.11 -19.93
N GLU A 449 -39.18 36.28 -20.56
CA GLU A 449 -40.26 37.22 -20.19
C GLU A 449 -41.65 36.61 -20.43
N GLY A 450 -41.83 35.85 -21.51
CA GLY A 450 -43.09 35.16 -21.79
C GLY A 450 -43.48 34.08 -20.77
N ILE A 451 -42.51 33.44 -20.09
CA ILE A 451 -42.78 32.49 -18.99
C ILE A 451 -42.67 33.10 -17.59
N ARG A 452 -42.27 34.37 -17.49
CA ARG A 452 -41.86 35.01 -16.24
C ARG A 452 -42.88 34.91 -15.12
N THR A 453 -44.18 35.01 -15.40
CA THR A 453 -45.21 34.96 -14.35
C THR A 453 -45.63 33.54 -13.94
N ALA A 454 -45.06 32.49 -14.54
CA ALA A 454 -45.37 31.09 -14.22
C ALA A 454 -44.24 30.37 -13.45
N LEU A 455 -43.04 30.95 -13.40
CA LEU A 455 -41.89 30.45 -12.66
C LEU A 455 -42.01 30.80 -11.17
N LYS A 456 -41.62 29.87 -10.28
CA LYS A 456 -41.64 30.10 -8.83
C LYS A 456 -40.78 31.29 -8.43
N SER A 457 -41.32 32.13 -7.55
CA SER A 457 -40.64 33.35 -7.04
C SER A 457 -39.23 33.13 -6.47
N ASN A 458 -38.95 31.97 -5.85
CA ASN A 458 -37.61 31.62 -5.36
C ASN A 458 -36.61 31.35 -6.51
N ILE A 459 -37.06 30.73 -7.60
CA ILE A 459 -36.21 30.36 -8.74
C ILE A 459 -35.89 31.57 -9.62
N GLN A 460 -36.78 32.57 -9.63
CA GLN A 460 -36.51 33.87 -10.26
C GLN A 460 -35.62 34.80 -9.43
N ARG A 461 -35.40 34.50 -8.15
CA ARG A 461 -34.85 35.46 -7.17
C ARG A 461 -33.50 36.02 -7.60
N ALA A 462 -32.58 35.19 -8.07
CA ALA A 462 -31.28 35.63 -8.57
C ALA A 462 -31.38 36.50 -9.84
N VAL A 463 -32.34 36.25 -10.76
CA VAL A 463 -32.59 37.13 -11.92
C VAL A 463 -33.18 38.48 -11.48
N ILE A 464 -34.13 38.48 -10.54
CA ILE A 464 -34.74 39.70 -9.98
C ILE A 464 -33.70 40.50 -9.17
N GLN A 465 -32.74 39.83 -8.51
CA GLN A 465 -31.60 40.49 -7.88
C GLN A 465 -30.64 41.07 -8.93
N ALA A 466 -30.32 40.34 -9.99
CA ALA A 466 -29.49 40.83 -11.09
C ALA A 466 -30.08 42.11 -11.70
N GLU A 467 -31.38 42.12 -12.02
CA GLU A 467 -32.11 43.29 -12.54
C GLU A 467 -32.09 44.53 -11.62
N ARG A 468 -31.83 44.35 -10.32
CA ARG A 468 -31.80 45.45 -9.32
C ARG A 468 -30.40 45.96 -9.00
N HIS A 469 -29.35 45.18 -9.26
CA HIS A 469 -27.98 45.47 -8.80
C HIS A 469 -26.93 45.48 -9.93
N LEU A 470 -27.29 45.12 -11.16
CA LEU A 470 -26.39 45.18 -12.33
C LEU A 470 -26.85 46.25 -13.32
N ASP A 471 -26.04 47.28 -13.53
CA ASP A 471 -26.27 48.27 -14.60
C ASP A 471 -26.12 47.66 -16.02
N GLY A 472 -25.42 46.53 -16.11
CA GLY A 472 -25.12 45.81 -17.36
C GLY A 472 -26.34 45.14 -17.99
N ARG A 473 -27.17 45.91 -18.71
CA ARG A 473 -28.38 45.42 -19.40
C ARG A 473 -28.14 44.17 -20.26
N PHE A 474 -27.03 44.10 -21.00
CA PHE A 474 -26.70 42.93 -21.83
C PHE A 474 -26.37 41.69 -20.98
N ALA A 475 -25.73 41.86 -19.81
CA ALA A 475 -25.48 40.77 -18.88
C ALA A 475 -26.78 40.24 -18.25
N ILE A 476 -27.74 41.10 -17.94
CA ILE A 476 -29.09 40.68 -17.50
C ILE A 476 -29.79 39.83 -18.58
N ARG A 477 -29.71 40.24 -19.85
CA ARG A 477 -30.26 39.46 -20.98
C ARG A 477 -29.57 38.09 -21.12
N LEU A 478 -28.23 38.09 -21.11
CA LEU A 478 -27.44 36.86 -21.20
C LEU A 478 -27.69 35.91 -20.01
N LEU A 479 -27.92 36.44 -18.81
CA LEU A 479 -28.30 35.65 -17.63
C LEU A 479 -29.66 34.95 -17.81
N LYS A 480 -30.64 35.61 -18.45
CA LYS A 480 -31.95 35.01 -18.78
C LYS A 480 -31.81 33.90 -19.84
N THR A 481 -30.97 34.10 -20.86
CA THR A 481 -30.60 33.05 -21.82
C THR A 481 -29.97 31.85 -21.11
N LEU A 482 -29.02 32.08 -20.20
CA LEU A 482 -28.33 31.02 -19.44
C LEU A 482 -29.23 30.30 -18.44
N PHE A 483 -30.20 30.99 -17.83
CA PHE A 483 -31.24 30.38 -17.01
C PHE A 483 -32.06 29.37 -17.81
N LEU A 484 -32.51 29.73 -19.02
CA LEU A 484 -33.35 28.86 -19.86
C LEU A 484 -32.61 27.58 -20.27
N VAL A 485 -31.33 27.67 -20.63
CA VAL A 485 -30.55 26.50 -21.09
C VAL A 485 -29.89 25.70 -19.96
N LYS A 486 -29.96 26.14 -18.70
CA LYS A 486 -29.25 25.53 -17.55
C LYS A 486 -29.34 24.00 -17.51
N TYR A 487 -30.53 23.45 -17.70
CA TYR A 487 -30.79 22.01 -17.58
C TYR A 487 -30.80 21.28 -18.94
N VAL A 488 -30.53 21.97 -20.05
CA VAL A 488 -30.54 21.41 -21.41
C VAL A 488 -29.16 20.83 -21.75
N LYS A 489 -28.95 19.55 -21.39
CA LYS A 489 -27.65 18.86 -21.52
C LYS A 489 -27.16 18.71 -22.96
N GLU A 490 -28.05 18.83 -23.93
CA GLU A 490 -27.75 18.80 -25.37
C GLU A 490 -27.09 20.09 -25.88
N PHE A 491 -27.21 21.18 -25.13
CA PHE A 491 -26.72 22.51 -25.49
C PHE A 491 -25.47 22.87 -24.66
N LYS A 492 -24.36 23.21 -25.32
CA LYS A 492 -23.13 23.65 -24.64
C LYS A 492 -23.05 25.18 -24.62
N PRO A 493 -23.13 25.84 -23.44
CA PRO A 493 -23.07 27.29 -23.31
C PRO A 493 -21.63 27.83 -23.43
N THR A 494 -21.01 27.66 -24.60
CA THR A 494 -19.75 28.32 -24.97
C THR A 494 -20.00 29.74 -25.45
N VAL A 495 -18.98 30.60 -25.43
CA VAL A 495 -19.05 31.98 -25.93
C VAL A 495 -19.63 32.03 -27.36
N ARG A 496 -19.21 31.10 -28.24
CA ARG A 496 -19.70 30.99 -29.63
C ARG A 496 -21.20 30.70 -29.67
N ASN A 497 -21.67 29.70 -28.91
CA ASN A 497 -23.08 29.29 -28.93
C ASN A 497 -23.98 30.35 -28.28
N LEU A 498 -23.50 31.05 -27.26
CA LEU A 498 -24.20 32.18 -26.65
C LEU A 498 -24.33 33.38 -27.59
N CYS A 499 -23.35 33.64 -28.46
CA CYS A 499 -23.50 34.65 -29.53
C CYS A 499 -24.65 34.31 -30.49
N VAL A 500 -24.89 33.03 -30.78
CA VAL A 500 -26.03 32.60 -31.64
C VAL A 500 -27.38 32.90 -30.97
N LEU A 501 -27.49 32.66 -29.65
CA LEU A 501 -28.71 32.93 -28.89
C LEU A 501 -29.01 34.43 -28.70
N MET A 502 -27.97 35.27 -28.76
CA MET A 502 -28.03 36.72 -28.55
C MET A 502 -28.05 37.58 -29.83
N LEU A 503 -28.03 36.96 -31.02
CA LEU A 503 -28.02 37.68 -32.30
C LEU A 503 -29.35 38.39 -32.59
N ASP A 504 -29.35 39.72 -32.69
CA ASP A 504 -30.56 40.55 -32.86
C ASP A 504 -30.84 41.02 -34.30
N GLY A 505 -29.95 40.73 -35.26
CA GLY A 505 -30.18 40.99 -36.68
C GLY A 505 -29.06 40.48 -37.60
N PHE A 506 -29.35 40.33 -38.88
CA PHE A 506 -28.42 39.73 -39.86
C PHE A 506 -27.15 40.57 -40.15
N ASN A 507 -27.19 41.87 -39.83
CA ASN A 507 -26.10 42.82 -40.11
C ASN A 507 -25.27 43.16 -38.85
N GLN A 508 -25.37 42.36 -37.78
CA GLN A 508 -24.68 42.60 -36.52
C GLN A 508 -23.19 42.22 -36.60
N ASP A 509 -22.33 43.06 -36.03
CA ASP A 509 -20.88 42.81 -35.92
C ASP A 509 -20.62 41.65 -34.94
N LEU A 510 -20.25 40.48 -35.50
CA LEU A 510 -20.01 39.26 -34.73
C LEU A 510 -18.79 39.37 -33.78
N PRO A 511 -17.62 39.91 -34.19
CA PRO A 511 -16.54 40.28 -33.27
C PRO A 511 -16.98 41.18 -32.11
N ALA A 512 -17.77 42.23 -32.37
CA ALA A 512 -18.27 43.12 -31.31
C ALA A 512 -19.25 42.42 -30.37
N LEU A 513 -20.20 41.63 -30.91
CA LEU A 513 -21.11 40.81 -30.12
C LEU A 513 -20.36 39.82 -29.23
N LYS A 514 -19.33 39.15 -29.76
CA LYS A 514 -18.45 38.23 -29.00
C LYS A 514 -17.79 38.94 -27.82
N LYS A 515 -17.24 40.14 -28.04
CA LYS A 515 -16.62 40.94 -26.97
C LYS A 515 -17.63 41.33 -25.88
N CYS A 516 -18.85 41.75 -26.26
CA CYS A 516 -19.93 42.04 -25.31
C CYS A 516 -20.37 40.80 -24.51
N VAL A 517 -20.38 39.61 -25.13
CA VAL A 517 -20.65 38.33 -24.44
C VAL A 517 -19.51 38.00 -23.47
N GLU A 518 -18.25 38.15 -23.86
CA GLU A 518 -17.09 37.89 -22.97
C GLU A 518 -17.05 38.83 -21.75
N GLU A 519 -17.32 40.13 -21.96
CA GLU A 519 -17.43 41.12 -20.88
C GLU A 519 -18.60 40.82 -19.93
N ALA A 520 -19.76 40.47 -20.47
CA ALA A 520 -20.93 40.11 -19.68
C ALA A 520 -20.75 38.81 -18.88
N LEU A 521 -20.14 37.78 -19.47
CA LEU A 521 -19.82 36.53 -18.77
C LEU A 521 -18.84 36.78 -17.63
N SER A 522 -17.80 37.58 -17.84
CA SER A 522 -16.84 37.92 -16.77
C SER A 522 -17.50 38.66 -15.61
N LEU A 523 -18.39 39.63 -15.89
CA LEU A 523 -19.16 40.33 -14.86
C LEU A 523 -20.05 39.39 -14.04
N LEU A 524 -20.73 38.44 -14.70
CA LEU A 524 -21.62 37.48 -14.02
C LEU A 524 -20.85 36.37 -13.27
N GLU A 525 -19.67 35.96 -13.74
CA GLU A 525 -18.75 35.03 -13.06
C GLU A 525 -18.18 35.67 -11.77
N GLN A 526 -17.76 36.94 -11.84
CA GLN A 526 -17.31 37.73 -10.70
C GLN A 526 -18.40 37.87 -9.63
N GLN A 527 -19.62 38.24 -10.04
CA GLN A 527 -20.78 38.40 -9.15
C GLN A 527 -21.43 37.06 -8.73
N THR A 528 -20.82 35.93 -9.14
CA THR A 528 -21.26 34.55 -8.81
C THR A 528 -22.74 34.33 -9.13
N TYR A 529 -23.18 34.79 -10.31
CA TYR A 529 -24.41 34.33 -10.94
C TYR A 529 -24.15 33.14 -11.90
N LEU A 530 -22.92 33.02 -12.38
CA LEU A 530 -22.45 31.92 -13.21
C LEU A 530 -21.25 31.21 -12.58
N GLN A 531 -21.08 29.94 -12.95
CA GLN A 531 -19.82 29.20 -12.86
C GLN A 531 -19.25 29.01 -14.26
N ARG A 532 -17.93 29.05 -14.41
CA ARG A 532 -17.23 28.54 -15.61
C ARG A 532 -16.66 27.14 -15.34
N ASN A 533 -16.83 26.24 -16.29
CA ASN A 533 -16.26 24.89 -16.26
C ASN A 533 -15.61 24.58 -17.61
N GLY A 534 -14.27 24.59 -17.67
CA GLY A 534 -13.52 24.65 -18.93
C GLY A 534 -13.88 25.92 -19.72
N GLU A 535 -14.53 25.72 -20.87
CA GLU A 535 -15.07 26.79 -21.75
C GLU A 535 -16.60 26.98 -21.63
N LEU A 536 -17.28 26.20 -20.80
CA LEU A 536 -18.73 26.25 -20.57
C LEU A 536 -19.08 27.24 -19.45
N TYR A 537 -20.20 27.94 -19.59
CA TYR A 537 -20.73 28.85 -18.59
C TYR A 537 -22.13 28.41 -18.12
N GLU A 538 -22.26 28.07 -16.84
CA GLU A 538 -23.49 27.49 -16.25
C GLU A 538 -24.15 28.49 -15.29
N TYR A 539 -25.48 28.60 -15.34
CA TYR A 539 -26.27 29.40 -14.39
C TYR A 539 -26.32 28.72 -13.01
N LEU A 540 -26.06 29.50 -11.95
CA LEU A 540 -26.14 29.04 -10.56
C LEU A 540 -27.52 29.33 -9.94
N THR A 541 -28.18 28.32 -9.38
CA THR A 541 -29.34 28.51 -8.48
C THR A 541 -28.92 29.18 -7.18
N ASP A 542 -29.88 29.65 -6.37
CA ASP A 542 -29.59 30.15 -5.01
C ASP A 542 -28.75 29.14 -4.20
N GLU A 543 -29.13 27.86 -4.18
CA GLU A 543 -28.42 26.80 -3.44
C GLU A 543 -27.01 26.52 -3.99
N GLU A 544 -26.86 26.49 -5.32
CA GLU A 544 -25.55 26.30 -5.97
C GLU A 544 -24.66 27.53 -5.81
N LYS A 545 -25.25 28.73 -5.72
CA LYS A 545 -24.57 30.01 -5.52
C LYS A 545 -24.05 30.14 -4.09
N ASP A 546 -24.84 29.76 -3.09
CA ASP A 546 -24.40 29.71 -1.70
C ASP A 546 -23.21 28.73 -1.56
N VAL A 547 -23.32 27.52 -2.12
CA VAL A 547 -22.22 26.53 -2.18
C VAL A 547 -21.00 27.08 -2.94
N GLU A 548 -21.18 27.74 -4.08
CA GLU A 548 -20.07 28.33 -4.85
C GLU A 548 -19.39 29.49 -4.10
N GLN A 549 -20.15 30.29 -3.34
CA GLN A 549 -19.59 31.33 -2.49
C GLN A 549 -18.82 30.73 -1.30
N GLU A 550 -19.32 29.68 -0.65
CA GLU A 550 -18.59 28.97 0.40
C GLU A 550 -17.30 28.30 -0.12
N ILE A 551 -17.32 27.72 -1.33
CA ILE A 551 -16.11 27.23 -2.01
C ILE A 551 -15.13 28.38 -2.28
N LYS A 552 -15.58 29.51 -2.83
CA LYS A 552 -14.73 30.69 -3.08
C LYS A 552 -14.16 31.29 -1.79
N ASN A 553 -14.90 31.24 -0.69
CA ASN A 553 -14.51 31.71 0.64
C ASN A 553 -13.67 30.69 1.43
N THR A 554 -13.54 29.44 0.95
CA THR A 554 -12.73 28.42 1.62
C THR A 554 -11.25 28.83 1.64
N GLU A 555 -10.68 28.91 2.84
CA GLU A 555 -9.26 29.19 3.04
C GLU A 555 -8.41 27.97 2.67
N VAL A 556 -7.39 28.18 1.85
CA VAL A 556 -6.40 27.18 1.42
C VAL A 556 -5.03 27.80 1.59
N GLU A 557 -4.10 27.07 2.18
CA GLU A 557 -2.74 27.55 2.38
C GLU A 557 -1.93 27.50 1.06
N SER A 558 -0.93 28.37 0.91
CA SER A 558 0.01 28.29 -0.22
C SER A 558 0.88 27.02 -0.18
N SER A 559 1.01 26.39 1.00
CA SER A 559 1.59 25.06 1.20
C SER A 559 0.82 23.97 0.44
N ASP A 560 -0.51 23.91 0.61
CA ASP A 560 -1.42 22.97 -0.08
C ASP A 560 -1.35 23.11 -1.61
N VAL A 561 -1.26 24.35 -2.11
CA VAL A 561 -1.16 24.64 -3.55
C VAL A 561 0.17 24.15 -4.13
N ALA A 562 1.29 24.44 -3.45
CA ALA A 562 2.61 23.96 -3.86
C ALA A 562 2.72 22.43 -3.82
N VAL A 563 2.17 21.79 -2.78
CA VAL A 563 2.15 20.32 -2.67
C VAL A 563 1.30 19.66 -3.77
N GLU A 564 0.23 20.30 -4.26
CA GLU A 564 -0.51 19.75 -5.39
C GLU A 564 0.21 19.93 -6.73
N LEU A 565 0.86 21.09 -6.95
CA LEU A 565 1.70 21.31 -8.12
C LEU A 565 2.87 20.31 -8.16
N GLU A 566 3.48 20.00 -7.00
CA GLU A 566 4.56 19.01 -6.88
C GLU A 566 4.13 17.63 -7.38
N LYS A 567 2.96 17.13 -6.95
CA LYS A 567 2.41 15.85 -7.45
C LYS A 567 2.18 15.88 -8.97
N ILE A 568 1.61 16.97 -9.50
CA ILE A 568 1.35 17.07 -10.94
C ILE A 568 2.68 17.05 -11.71
N VAL A 569 3.68 17.81 -11.27
CA VAL A 569 5.01 17.86 -11.88
C VAL A 569 5.74 16.51 -11.80
N PHE A 570 5.87 15.92 -10.61
CA PHE A 570 6.73 14.75 -10.43
C PHE A 570 6.01 13.41 -10.64
N ASP A 571 4.79 13.25 -10.12
CA ASP A 571 4.07 11.97 -10.23
C ASP A 571 3.24 11.88 -11.54
N HIS A 572 2.76 12.99 -12.13
CA HIS A 572 2.03 12.96 -13.41
C HIS A 572 2.87 13.32 -14.65
N VAL A 573 3.72 14.36 -14.64
CA VAL A 573 4.51 14.74 -15.83
C VAL A 573 5.81 13.93 -15.93
N ILE A 574 6.64 13.93 -14.88
CA ILE A 574 7.95 13.24 -14.90
C ILE A 574 7.79 11.72 -14.69
N LYS A 575 6.83 11.28 -13.86
CA LYS A 575 6.43 9.87 -13.58
C LYS A 575 7.52 8.95 -13.01
N HIS A 576 8.73 9.46 -12.79
CA HIS A 576 9.90 8.68 -12.40
C HIS A 576 10.49 9.16 -11.06
N ARG A 577 10.97 8.22 -10.24
CA ARG A 577 11.72 8.49 -8.99
C ARG A 577 13.23 8.19 -9.10
N LYS A 578 13.62 7.57 -10.21
CA LYS A 578 15.00 7.42 -10.69
C LYS A 578 14.97 7.60 -12.20
N ILE A 579 16.03 8.16 -12.77
CA ILE A 579 16.17 8.33 -14.21
C ILE A 579 17.30 7.44 -14.70
N ARG A 580 17.01 6.65 -15.74
CA ARG A 580 18.01 5.82 -16.41
C ARG A 580 18.94 6.71 -17.24
N TYR A 581 20.25 6.59 -17.03
CA TYR A 581 21.26 7.23 -17.87
C TYR A 581 21.62 6.29 -19.02
N ASP A 582 21.38 6.70 -20.25
CA ASP A 582 21.38 5.78 -21.39
C ASP A 582 22.77 5.21 -21.73
N GLU A 583 23.86 5.96 -21.51
CA GLU A 583 25.23 5.48 -21.81
C GLU A 583 25.73 4.38 -20.88
N SER A 584 25.21 4.29 -19.65
CA SER A 584 25.56 3.22 -18.69
C SER A 584 24.43 2.22 -18.48
N GLY A 585 23.20 2.56 -18.88
CA GLY A 585 22.00 1.76 -18.68
C GLY A 585 21.51 1.69 -17.23
N GLN A 586 21.87 2.65 -16.37
CA GLN A 586 21.66 2.58 -14.91
C GLN A 586 20.80 3.71 -14.34
N ASP A 587 20.07 3.41 -13.26
CA ASP A 587 19.03 4.26 -12.67
C ASP A 587 19.52 5.14 -11.51
N TYR A 588 19.68 6.45 -11.76
CA TYR A 588 20.07 7.43 -10.74
C TYR A 588 18.86 8.03 -10.02
N PRO A 589 18.79 7.97 -8.67
CA PRO A 589 17.76 8.69 -7.90
C PRO A 589 18.06 10.20 -7.85
N PHE A 590 17.01 11.01 -7.66
CA PHE A 590 17.14 12.47 -7.61
C PHE A 590 16.23 13.10 -6.55
N SER A 591 16.70 14.21 -5.97
CA SER A 591 15.93 15.09 -5.11
C SER A 591 14.86 15.80 -5.94
N ARG A 592 13.61 15.74 -5.50
CA ARG A 592 12.50 16.49 -6.11
C ARG A 592 12.40 17.84 -5.40
N LYS A 593 12.69 18.94 -6.10
CA LYS A 593 12.53 20.30 -5.56
C LYS A 593 11.49 21.08 -6.36
N LEU A 594 10.67 21.86 -5.66
CA LEU A 594 9.74 22.83 -6.22
C LEU A 594 9.87 24.13 -5.42
N ASP A 595 10.17 25.24 -6.10
CA ASP A 595 10.27 26.57 -5.49
C ASP A 595 11.17 26.61 -4.23
N ASP A 596 12.42 26.16 -4.40
CA ASP A 596 13.47 25.88 -3.40
C ASP A 596 13.12 24.85 -2.30
N ARG A 597 11.88 24.35 -2.20
CA ARG A 597 11.46 23.34 -1.21
C ARG A 597 11.82 21.94 -1.66
N LEU A 598 12.34 21.11 -0.75
CA LEU A 598 12.63 19.68 -0.99
C LEU A 598 11.40 18.81 -0.65
N HIS A 599 11.01 17.94 -1.58
CA HIS A 599 9.84 17.07 -1.45
C HIS A 599 10.24 15.59 -1.43
N GLY A 600 10.50 15.06 -0.23
CA GLY A 600 10.80 13.65 0.02
C GLY A 600 12.21 13.43 0.56
N ARG A 601 12.89 12.39 0.07
CA ARG A 601 14.28 12.08 0.46
C ARG A 601 15.27 12.90 -0.36
N GLU A 602 16.31 13.40 0.30
CA GLU A 602 17.44 14.06 -0.35
C GLU A 602 18.40 13.05 -1.00
N TYR A 603 18.87 13.43 -2.18
CA TYR A 603 19.84 12.74 -3.03
C TYR A 603 20.79 13.77 -3.66
N GLU A 604 21.97 13.29 -4.08
CA GLU A 604 23.12 14.10 -4.50
C GLU A 604 22.93 14.83 -5.86
N LEU A 605 21.95 14.40 -6.67
CA LEU A 605 21.44 15.13 -7.83
C LEU A 605 20.02 15.62 -7.54
N ALA A 606 19.61 16.77 -8.08
CA ALA A 606 18.24 17.25 -7.98
C ALA A 606 17.61 17.64 -9.32
N ILE A 607 16.29 17.51 -9.41
CA ILE A 607 15.47 18.22 -10.40
C ILE A 607 14.72 19.29 -9.62
N HIS A 608 15.00 20.54 -9.95
CA HIS A 608 14.47 21.72 -9.28
C HIS A 608 13.57 22.49 -10.24
N VAL A 609 12.26 22.34 -10.06
CA VAL A 609 11.28 23.08 -10.86
C VAL A 609 11.00 24.42 -10.19
N ILE A 610 11.13 25.50 -10.95
CA ILE A 610 10.69 26.84 -10.58
C ILE A 610 9.35 27.07 -11.25
N SER A 611 8.33 27.31 -10.45
CA SER A 611 6.98 27.63 -10.90
C SER A 611 6.84 29.12 -11.22
N PRO A 612 5.75 29.53 -11.89
CA PRO A 612 5.38 30.95 -12.02
C PRO A 612 5.09 31.65 -10.68
N PHE A 613 5.16 30.95 -9.55
CA PHE A 613 4.80 31.46 -8.22
C PHE A 613 6.03 31.79 -7.36
N HIS A 614 7.25 31.48 -7.84
CA HIS A 614 8.50 31.80 -7.15
C HIS A 614 8.81 33.31 -7.23
N GLU A 615 9.34 33.87 -6.15
CA GLU A 615 9.66 35.31 -6.04
C GLU A 615 10.59 35.83 -7.15
N ASN A 616 11.41 34.95 -7.75
CA ASN A 616 12.37 35.29 -8.79
C ASN A 616 12.01 34.69 -10.17
N ALA A 617 10.77 34.21 -10.38
CA ALA A 617 10.36 33.54 -11.62
C ALA A 617 10.59 34.37 -12.90
N GLU A 618 10.40 35.69 -12.84
CA GLU A 618 10.70 36.62 -13.96
C GLU A 618 12.20 36.97 -14.07
N SER A 619 12.98 36.77 -12.99
CA SER A 619 14.39 37.15 -12.87
C SER A 619 15.34 35.99 -13.18
N GLU A 620 15.29 35.52 -14.42
CA GLU A 620 16.11 34.41 -14.94
C GLU A 620 17.61 34.53 -14.61
N SER A 621 18.16 35.75 -14.59
CA SER A 621 19.56 36.02 -14.20
C SER A 621 19.89 35.62 -12.76
N ILE A 622 18.94 35.81 -11.83
CA ILE A 622 19.10 35.46 -10.41
C ILE A 622 19.01 33.94 -10.25
N LEU A 623 18.03 33.32 -10.91
CA LEU A 623 17.83 31.87 -10.90
C LEU A 623 19.04 31.11 -11.48
N ARG A 624 19.61 31.58 -12.60
CA ARG A 624 20.86 31.06 -13.16
C ARG A 624 22.02 31.15 -12.16
N MET A 625 22.15 32.28 -11.45
CA MET A 625 23.20 32.49 -10.44
C MET A 625 23.02 31.59 -9.22
N GLN A 626 21.78 31.37 -8.76
CA GLN A 626 21.46 30.46 -7.66
C GLN A 626 21.71 28.98 -7.99
N SER A 627 21.61 28.60 -9.27
CA SER A 627 21.96 27.26 -9.79
C SER A 627 23.47 27.03 -9.96
N MET A 628 24.29 28.09 -10.04
CA MET A 628 25.75 27.92 -10.13
C MET A 628 26.32 27.26 -8.88
N GLY A 629 27.07 26.17 -9.06
CA GLY A 629 27.62 25.38 -7.95
C GLY A 629 26.63 24.45 -7.25
N ARG A 630 25.37 24.38 -7.71
CA ARG A 630 24.40 23.33 -7.31
C ARG A 630 24.32 22.27 -8.41
N ASP A 631 24.39 20.99 -8.03
CA ASP A 631 24.15 19.86 -8.93
C ASP A 631 22.66 19.59 -9.13
N GLU A 632 21.95 20.59 -9.67
CA GLU A 632 20.53 20.52 -9.96
C GLU A 632 20.18 20.95 -11.39
N LEU A 633 19.28 20.18 -12.01
CA LEU A 633 18.60 20.55 -13.24
C LEU A 633 17.51 21.55 -12.86
N LEU A 634 17.73 22.83 -13.19
CA LEU A 634 16.76 23.88 -12.96
C LEU A 634 15.78 23.93 -14.15
N VAL A 635 14.49 23.76 -13.86
CA VAL A 635 13.40 23.76 -14.85
C VAL A 635 12.51 24.97 -14.59
N LEU A 636 12.67 26.03 -15.38
CA LEU A 636 11.90 27.27 -15.24
C LEU A 636 10.64 27.21 -16.12
N MET A 637 9.47 27.08 -15.48
CA MET A 637 8.18 27.10 -16.19
C MET A 637 7.83 28.54 -16.64
N PRO A 638 7.26 28.72 -17.85
CA PRO A 638 6.80 30.03 -18.30
C PRO A 638 5.53 30.47 -17.55
N ALA A 639 5.33 31.78 -17.42
CA ALA A 639 4.21 32.36 -16.69
C ALA A 639 2.83 32.01 -17.29
N ASP A 640 1.86 31.70 -16.43
CA ASP A 640 0.47 31.41 -16.79
C ASP A 640 -0.47 31.92 -15.67
N GLU A 641 -1.25 32.97 -15.95
CA GLU A 641 -2.15 33.60 -14.97
C GLU A 641 -3.30 32.68 -14.49
N ARG A 642 -3.65 31.66 -15.28
CA ARG A 642 -4.79 30.77 -14.98
C ARG A 642 -4.36 29.65 -14.03
N LEU A 643 -3.14 29.13 -14.18
CA LEU A 643 -2.61 28.05 -13.35
C LEU A 643 -2.77 28.31 -11.84
N VAL A 644 -2.47 29.54 -11.37
CA VAL A 644 -2.68 29.94 -9.96
C VAL A 644 -4.15 29.75 -9.54
N ARG A 645 -5.06 30.30 -10.35
CA ARG A 645 -6.50 30.39 -10.06
C ARG A 645 -7.16 29.02 -10.12
N ASP A 646 -6.80 28.23 -11.12
CA ASP A 646 -7.38 26.92 -11.37
C ASP A 646 -6.91 25.88 -10.33
N ILE A 647 -5.63 25.90 -9.90
CA ILE A 647 -5.15 25.03 -8.79
C ILE A 647 -5.76 25.48 -7.46
N LEU A 648 -5.80 26.80 -7.17
CA LEU A 648 -6.42 27.30 -5.93
C LEU A 648 -7.90 26.92 -5.85
N MET A 649 -8.65 27.07 -6.95
CA MET A 649 -10.04 26.67 -7.04
C MET A 649 -10.22 25.16 -6.94
N TYR A 650 -9.30 24.37 -7.50
CA TYR A 650 -9.27 22.91 -7.32
C TYR A 650 -9.14 22.52 -5.85
N LYS A 651 -8.17 23.10 -5.13
CA LYS A 651 -7.94 22.83 -3.70
C LYS A 651 -9.08 23.31 -2.80
N ARG A 652 -9.67 24.48 -3.11
CA ARG A 652 -10.87 24.99 -2.43
C ARG A 652 -12.03 24.02 -2.56
N THR A 653 -12.35 23.64 -3.79
CA THR A 653 -13.43 22.68 -4.09
C THR A 653 -13.18 21.33 -3.42
N GLU A 654 -11.95 20.82 -3.46
CA GLU A 654 -11.57 19.55 -2.81
C GLU A 654 -11.74 19.61 -1.27
N LYS A 655 -11.21 20.66 -0.62
CA LYS A 655 -11.27 20.86 0.84
C LYS A 655 -12.71 21.02 1.32
N TYR A 656 -13.50 21.85 0.64
CA TYR A 656 -14.91 22.11 0.95
C TYR A 656 -15.78 20.86 0.80
N ILE A 657 -15.65 20.11 -0.31
CA ILE A 657 -16.40 18.85 -0.51
C ILE A 657 -16.02 17.84 0.58
N ARG A 658 -14.72 17.66 0.86
CA ARG A 658 -14.22 16.73 1.87
C ARG A 658 -14.77 17.03 3.27
N GLN A 659 -15.00 18.30 3.59
CA GLN A 659 -15.60 18.74 4.86
C GLN A 659 -17.12 18.51 4.88
N ASN A 660 -17.85 18.92 3.84
CA ASN A 660 -19.31 19.05 3.91
C ASN A 660 -20.12 17.82 3.43
N ILE A 661 -19.56 16.95 2.59
CA ILE A 661 -20.31 15.82 1.97
C ILE A 661 -20.84 14.78 2.97
N SER A 662 -20.22 14.71 4.15
CA SER A 662 -20.63 13.82 5.25
C SER A 662 -21.44 14.53 6.35
N ILE A 663 -21.52 15.88 6.31
CA ILE A 663 -22.17 16.69 7.35
C ILE A 663 -23.57 17.12 6.90
N THR A 664 -23.77 17.46 5.62
CA THR A 664 -25.08 17.92 5.14
C THR A 664 -26.12 16.79 5.12
N GLN A 665 -27.30 17.07 5.69
CA GLN A 665 -28.48 16.21 5.60
C GLN A 665 -29.41 16.60 4.45
N GLN A 666 -29.16 17.73 3.76
CA GLN A 666 -29.98 18.17 2.63
C GLN A 666 -29.57 17.43 1.36
N GLU A 667 -30.49 16.67 0.77
CA GLU A 667 -30.20 15.85 -0.40
C GLU A 667 -29.82 16.70 -1.63
N ALA A 668 -30.44 17.88 -1.80
CA ALA A 668 -30.10 18.84 -2.86
C ALA A 668 -28.62 19.27 -2.78
N VAL A 669 -28.18 19.78 -1.63
CA VAL A 669 -26.77 20.15 -1.39
C VAL A 669 -25.85 18.94 -1.57
N LYS A 670 -26.26 17.73 -1.16
CA LYS A 670 -25.46 16.51 -1.36
C LYS A 670 -25.30 16.13 -2.83
N ARG A 671 -26.33 16.34 -3.66
CA ARG A 671 -26.24 16.19 -5.13
C ARG A 671 -25.28 17.24 -5.70
N ILE A 672 -25.45 18.52 -5.37
CA ILE A 672 -24.56 19.61 -5.78
C ILE A 672 -23.09 19.32 -5.42
N LEU A 673 -22.80 18.87 -4.18
CA LEU A 673 -21.44 18.49 -3.76
C LEU A 673 -20.86 17.30 -4.56
N THR A 674 -21.72 16.39 -5.02
CA THR A 674 -21.32 15.25 -5.85
C THR A 674 -20.98 15.70 -7.27
N ASP A 675 -21.80 16.59 -7.85
CA ASP A 675 -21.62 17.15 -9.19
C ASP A 675 -20.40 18.08 -9.24
N LYS A 676 -20.23 18.98 -8.27
CA LYS A 676 -18.99 19.76 -8.06
C LYS A 676 -17.77 18.82 -7.92
N GLY A 677 -17.95 17.66 -7.29
CA GLY A 677 -16.92 16.62 -7.15
C GLY A 677 -16.54 15.91 -8.47
N PHE A 678 -17.47 15.83 -9.43
CA PHE A 678 -17.17 15.39 -10.80
C PHE A 678 -16.45 16.49 -11.57
N GLN A 679 -17.01 17.71 -11.59
CA GLN A 679 -16.42 18.88 -12.25
C GLN A 679 -14.97 19.15 -11.78
N ASN A 680 -14.68 18.95 -10.49
CA ASN A 680 -13.33 19.14 -9.96
C ASN A 680 -12.31 18.07 -10.40
N ARG A 681 -12.76 16.90 -10.88
CA ARG A 681 -11.88 15.89 -11.50
C ARG A 681 -11.54 16.27 -12.93
N GLU A 682 -12.50 16.81 -13.68
CA GLU A 682 -12.25 17.34 -15.03
C GLU A 682 -11.27 18.51 -14.97
N ARG A 683 -11.48 19.47 -14.06
CA ARG A 683 -10.54 20.55 -13.75
C ARG A 683 -9.13 20.04 -13.41
N TYR A 684 -9.02 18.94 -12.68
CA TYR A 684 -7.72 18.33 -12.36
C TYR A 684 -7.03 17.71 -13.58
N ALA A 685 -7.78 17.11 -14.51
CA ALA A 685 -7.25 16.62 -15.78
C ALA A 685 -6.81 17.78 -16.71
N GLU A 686 -7.58 18.86 -16.79
CA GLU A 686 -7.19 20.09 -17.49
C GLU A 686 -5.91 20.70 -16.90
N LEU A 687 -5.78 20.73 -15.57
CA LEU A 687 -4.59 21.18 -14.86
C LEU A 687 -3.36 20.30 -15.16
N GLN A 688 -3.52 18.98 -15.20
CA GLN A 688 -2.45 18.05 -15.57
C GLN A 688 -1.93 18.33 -16.99
N LEU A 689 -2.84 18.50 -17.96
CA LEU A 689 -2.49 18.83 -19.34
C LEU A 689 -1.86 20.23 -19.46
N ARG A 690 -2.33 21.23 -18.70
CA ARG A 690 -1.74 22.58 -18.65
C ARG A 690 -0.30 22.52 -18.12
N VAL A 691 -0.06 21.87 -16.99
CA VAL A 691 1.30 21.72 -16.43
C VAL A 691 2.21 20.93 -17.37
N GLN A 692 1.72 19.87 -18.03
CA GLN A 692 2.49 19.17 -19.06
C GLN A 692 2.89 20.12 -20.22
N SER A 693 1.99 20.97 -20.71
CA SER A 693 2.31 21.95 -21.76
C SER A 693 3.30 23.03 -21.31
N LEU A 694 3.21 23.49 -20.05
CA LEU A 694 4.14 24.47 -19.48
C LEU A 694 5.54 23.88 -19.27
N MET A 695 5.62 22.64 -18.75
CA MET A 695 6.88 21.88 -18.64
C MET A 695 7.49 21.59 -20.02
N GLY A 696 6.67 21.29 -21.02
CA GLY A 696 7.10 21.12 -22.42
C GLY A 696 7.71 22.40 -23.03
N LYS A 697 7.36 23.57 -22.49
CA LYS A 697 7.85 24.91 -22.89
C LYS A 697 8.88 25.51 -21.94
N ALA A 698 9.25 24.82 -20.86
CA ALA A 698 10.17 25.33 -19.84
C ALA A 698 11.58 25.61 -20.39
N LYS A 699 12.31 26.52 -19.73
CA LYS A 699 13.78 26.62 -19.89
C LYS A 699 14.46 25.60 -18.97
N LEU A 700 15.59 25.06 -19.42
CA LEU A 700 16.35 24.05 -18.70
C LEU A 700 17.77 24.56 -18.49
N PHE A 701 18.25 24.55 -17.25
CA PHE A 701 19.60 24.95 -16.91
C PHE A 701 20.33 23.91 -16.07
N VAL A 702 21.62 23.72 -16.30
CA VAL A 702 22.53 22.98 -15.40
C VAL A 702 23.80 23.81 -15.22
N ALA A 703 24.18 24.05 -13.96
CA ALA A 703 25.32 24.88 -13.57
C ALA A 703 25.36 26.25 -14.30
N GLY A 704 24.19 26.89 -14.44
CA GLY A 704 24.04 28.19 -15.10
C GLY A 704 24.07 28.20 -16.63
N SER A 705 24.28 27.06 -17.29
CA SER A 705 24.21 26.92 -18.77
C SER A 705 22.79 26.55 -19.21
N ASP A 706 22.29 27.10 -20.32
CA ASP A 706 21.09 26.59 -21.00
C ASP A 706 21.31 25.19 -21.59
N ILE A 707 20.23 24.39 -21.67
CA ILE A 707 20.18 23.14 -22.41
C ILE A 707 19.04 23.22 -23.44
N GLU A 708 19.41 23.35 -24.72
CA GLU A 708 18.46 23.28 -25.84
C GLU A 708 18.14 21.82 -26.18
N ILE A 709 16.85 21.47 -26.24
CA ILE A 709 16.38 20.11 -26.50
C ILE A 709 15.23 20.17 -27.49
N GLY A 710 15.46 19.76 -28.73
CA GLY A 710 14.48 19.78 -29.83
C GLY A 710 13.38 18.71 -29.74
N SER A 711 12.70 18.61 -28.60
CA SER A 711 11.52 17.77 -28.38
C SER A 711 10.47 18.59 -27.65
N GLU A 712 9.20 18.48 -28.03
CA GLU A 712 8.10 19.18 -27.35
C GLU A 712 7.56 18.41 -26.13
N ASP A 713 7.90 17.12 -25.99
CA ASP A 713 7.45 16.31 -24.86
C ASP A 713 8.21 16.66 -23.57
N ALA A 714 7.45 17.16 -22.58
CA ALA A 714 7.94 17.53 -21.26
C ALA A 714 8.76 16.43 -20.56
N GLN A 715 8.32 15.16 -20.65
CA GLN A 715 8.99 14.05 -19.97
C GLN A 715 10.36 13.81 -20.62
N THR A 716 10.41 13.69 -21.95
CA THR A 716 11.65 13.54 -22.74
C THR A 716 12.63 14.70 -22.56
N ARG A 717 12.12 15.95 -22.50
CA ARG A 717 12.95 17.14 -22.22
C ARG A 717 13.63 17.05 -20.86
N VAL A 718 12.88 16.75 -19.79
CA VAL A 718 13.43 16.64 -18.43
C VAL A 718 14.41 15.47 -18.31
N LEU A 719 14.11 14.32 -18.92
CA LEU A 719 15.01 13.15 -18.92
C LEU A 719 16.38 13.48 -19.55
N ARG A 720 16.39 14.11 -20.73
CA ARG A 720 17.62 14.50 -21.42
C ARG A 720 18.39 15.63 -20.70
N GLY A 721 17.67 16.59 -20.11
CA GLY A 721 18.30 17.59 -19.24
C GLY A 721 18.96 16.98 -18.00
N PHE A 722 18.39 15.90 -17.47
CA PHE A 722 18.97 15.15 -16.36
C PHE A 722 20.17 14.28 -16.79
N HIS A 723 20.23 13.82 -18.04
CA HIS A 723 21.44 13.17 -18.57
C HIS A 723 22.63 14.14 -18.54
N GLU A 724 22.49 15.36 -19.07
CA GLU A 724 23.53 16.39 -19.01
C GLU A 724 23.95 16.74 -17.56
N LEU A 725 23.00 16.70 -16.61
CA LEU A 725 23.30 16.83 -15.18
C LEU A 725 24.18 15.67 -14.67
N VAL A 726 23.85 14.42 -14.99
CA VAL A 726 24.65 13.24 -14.62
C VAL A 726 26.08 13.35 -15.18
N SER A 727 26.23 13.73 -16.46
CA SER A 727 27.55 13.88 -17.11
C SER A 727 28.41 14.98 -16.48
N ARG A 728 27.80 16.08 -16.01
CA ARG A 728 28.51 17.21 -15.36
C ARG A 728 28.79 16.98 -13.88
N ALA A 729 27.86 16.40 -13.14
CA ALA A 729 28.02 16.13 -11.70
C ALA A 729 28.99 14.96 -11.45
N TYR A 730 29.07 13.99 -12.37
CA TYR A 730 29.95 12.83 -12.26
C TYR A 730 30.97 12.78 -13.41
N PRO A 731 31.91 13.74 -13.50
CA PRO A 731 32.86 13.83 -14.61
C PRO A 731 33.81 12.61 -14.71
N ASN A 732 33.99 11.86 -13.61
CA ASN A 732 34.77 10.62 -13.60
C ASN A 732 33.93 9.36 -13.91
N LEU A 733 32.63 9.48 -14.21
CA LEU A 733 31.81 8.34 -14.67
C LEU A 733 32.34 7.76 -16.00
N ARG A 734 32.91 8.63 -16.85
CA ARG A 734 33.56 8.27 -18.12
C ARG A 734 34.70 7.25 -17.99
N MET A 735 35.30 7.12 -16.81
CA MET A 735 36.36 6.12 -16.52
C MET A 735 35.86 4.68 -16.71
N LEU A 736 34.54 4.45 -16.63
CA LEU A 736 33.88 3.17 -16.91
C LEU A 736 33.69 2.87 -18.42
N ARG A 737 34.08 3.79 -19.31
CA ARG A 737 34.11 3.62 -20.78
C ARG A 737 32.79 3.15 -21.43
N GLY A 738 31.65 3.45 -20.81
CA GLY A 738 30.32 3.01 -21.30
C GLY A 738 30.04 1.51 -21.11
N VAL A 739 30.83 0.80 -20.29
CA VAL A 739 30.59 -0.62 -20.00
C VAL A 739 29.42 -0.76 -19.01
N ALA A 740 28.36 -1.44 -19.44
CA ALA A 740 27.18 -1.74 -18.63
C ALA A 740 27.44 -2.97 -17.71
N TYR A 741 28.21 -2.76 -16.64
CA TYR A 741 28.49 -3.76 -15.62
C TYR A 741 27.20 -4.24 -14.91
N THR A 742 27.12 -5.54 -14.62
CA THR A 742 26.06 -6.15 -13.79
C THR A 742 26.66 -7.09 -12.75
N GLU A 743 25.94 -7.37 -11.66
CA GLU A 743 26.45 -8.27 -10.61
C GLU A 743 26.74 -9.70 -11.10
N GLU A 744 26.07 -10.15 -12.15
CA GLU A 744 26.31 -11.48 -12.75
C GLU A 744 27.71 -11.56 -13.39
N MET A 745 28.22 -10.43 -13.90
CA MET A 745 29.57 -10.36 -14.50
C MET A 745 30.68 -10.58 -13.47
N ILE A 746 30.44 -10.36 -12.17
CA ILE A 746 31.42 -10.64 -11.10
C ILE A 746 31.86 -12.10 -11.14
N LYS A 747 30.90 -13.03 -11.32
CA LYS A 747 31.16 -14.47 -11.41
C LYS A 747 31.99 -14.84 -12.64
N THR A 748 31.77 -14.14 -13.75
CA THR A 748 32.51 -14.35 -15.01
C THR A 748 33.93 -13.80 -14.90
N ILE A 749 34.09 -12.59 -14.36
CA ILE A 749 35.37 -11.93 -14.09
C ILE A 749 36.24 -12.80 -13.18
N LEU A 750 35.72 -13.26 -12.04
CA LEU A 750 36.46 -14.09 -11.09
C LEU A 750 36.91 -15.46 -11.65
N LYS A 751 36.36 -15.90 -12.80
CA LYS A 751 36.72 -17.17 -13.46
C LYS A 751 37.62 -16.98 -14.70
N ASP A 752 37.62 -15.81 -15.34
CA ASP A 752 38.54 -15.47 -16.45
C ASP A 752 39.91 -15.04 -15.93
N LYS A 753 40.69 -16.02 -15.43
CA LYS A 753 42.06 -15.81 -14.90
C LYS A 753 43.07 -15.29 -15.93
N ASN A 754 42.69 -15.17 -17.20
CA ASN A 754 43.52 -14.64 -18.28
C ASN A 754 43.08 -13.23 -18.76
N GLY A 755 41.99 -12.68 -18.23
CA GLY A 755 41.52 -11.32 -18.58
C GLY A 755 41.03 -11.14 -20.02
N THR A 756 40.66 -12.24 -20.67
CA THR A 756 40.33 -12.33 -22.10
C THR A 756 39.08 -11.54 -22.52
N LEU A 757 38.14 -11.31 -21.60
CA LEU A 757 36.80 -10.77 -21.88
C LEU A 757 36.70 -9.30 -22.34
N PHE A 758 37.72 -8.45 -22.10
CA PHE A 758 37.63 -7.00 -22.36
C PHE A 758 38.67 -6.43 -23.35
N GLY A 759 39.50 -7.26 -23.97
CA GLY A 759 40.22 -6.90 -25.19
C GLY A 759 41.31 -5.82 -25.10
N THR A 760 41.77 -5.45 -23.90
CA THR A 760 42.90 -4.52 -23.69
C THR A 760 44.13 -5.25 -23.13
N ASP A 761 45.33 -4.82 -23.52
CA ASP A 761 46.62 -5.44 -23.17
C ASP A 761 46.75 -5.86 -21.69
N THR A 762 47.24 -7.08 -21.48
CA THR A 762 47.26 -7.80 -20.19
C THR A 762 48.19 -7.21 -19.11
N THR A 763 48.85 -6.09 -19.40
CA THR A 763 49.80 -5.41 -18.50
C THR A 763 49.35 -4.02 -18.04
N VAL A 764 48.29 -3.44 -18.61
CA VAL A 764 47.83 -2.08 -18.28
C VAL A 764 46.52 -2.13 -17.49
N LEU A 765 46.51 -1.49 -16.32
CA LEU A 765 45.29 -1.28 -15.53
C LEU A 765 44.39 -0.24 -16.21
N ALA A 766 43.08 -0.46 -16.22
CA ALA A 766 42.12 0.53 -16.69
C ALA A 766 42.12 1.78 -15.78
N GLU A 767 41.68 2.94 -16.29
CA GLU A 767 41.65 4.20 -15.52
C GLU A 767 40.86 4.06 -14.21
N SER A 768 39.73 3.35 -14.25
CA SER A 768 38.93 2.99 -13.08
C SER A 768 39.62 2.03 -12.10
N GLU A 769 40.41 1.08 -12.61
CA GLU A 769 41.20 0.15 -11.79
C GLU A 769 42.38 0.86 -11.12
N GLN A 770 43.05 1.78 -11.83
CA GLN A 770 44.16 2.58 -11.29
C GLN A 770 43.69 3.45 -10.12
N GLU A 771 42.57 4.15 -10.27
CA GLU A 771 42.01 5.05 -9.24
C GLU A 771 41.55 4.28 -7.99
N LEU A 772 40.87 3.14 -8.17
CA LEU A 772 40.41 2.28 -7.08
C LEU A 772 41.61 1.70 -6.30
N LEU A 773 42.64 1.22 -7.01
CA LEU A 773 43.88 0.75 -6.40
C LEU A 773 44.66 1.89 -5.70
N ALA A 774 44.73 3.07 -6.30
CA ALA A 774 45.42 4.23 -5.73
C ALA A 774 44.78 4.69 -4.40
N LEU A 775 43.45 4.66 -4.30
CA LEU A 775 42.74 4.94 -3.04
C LEU A 775 43.07 3.90 -1.96
N ILE A 776 43.02 2.61 -2.28
CA ILE A 776 43.36 1.51 -1.34
C ILE A 776 44.83 1.65 -0.87
N GLN A 777 45.76 1.94 -1.78
CA GLN A 777 47.17 2.17 -1.46
C GLN A 777 47.39 3.47 -0.66
N SER A 778 46.61 4.52 -0.88
CA SER A 778 46.67 5.76 -0.12
C SER A 778 46.19 5.55 1.31
N ASN A 779 45.03 4.90 1.48
CA ASN A 779 44.43 4.62 2.78
C ASN A 779 45.34 3.71 3.63
N ASN A 780 45.91 2.64 3.05
CA ASN A 780 46.84 1.77 3.78
C ASN A 780 48.09 2.53 4.25
N ARG A 781 48.70 3.36 3.38
CA ARG A 781 49.82 4.23 3.77
C ARG A 781 49.46 5.25 4.86
N GLY A 782 48.19 5.65 4.95
CA GLY A 782 47.65 6.50 6.01
C GLY A 782 47.17 5.75 7.27
N GLY A 783 47.31 4.42 7.34
CA GLY A 783 46.81 3.61 8.46
C GLY A 783 45.28 3.45 8.51
N VAL A 784 44.56 3.81 7.45
CA VAL A 784 43.09 3.77 7.37
C VAL A 784 42.62 2.42 6.82
N ARG A 785 41.90 1.65 7.65
CA ARG A 785 41.25 0.38 7.24
C ARG A 785 40.21 0.66 6.16
N THR A 786 40.51 0.29 4.91
CA THR A 786 39.55 0.37 3.81
C THR A 786 38.62 -0.85 3.86
N THR A 787 37.32 -0.61 3.96
CA THR A 787 36.28 -1.64 3.85
C THR A 787 35.54 -1.51 2.51
N LEU A 788 34.94 -2.59 2.04
CA LEU A 788 34.15 -2.58 0.80
C LEU A 788 33.01 -1.55 0.87
N LYS A 789 32.35 -1.41 2.03
CA LYS A 789 31.39 -0.34 2.28
C LYS A 789 32.00 1.06 2.10
N SER A 790 33.17 1.34 2.69
CA SER A 790 33.82 2.66 2.55
C SER A 790 34.27 2.98 1.12
N LEU A 791 34.57 1.94 0.34
CA LEU A 791 34.91 2.05 -1.08
C LEU A 791 33.67 2.45 -1.91
N LEU A 792 32.55 1.74 -1.71
CA LEU A 792 31.26 2.06 -2.33
C LEU A 792 30.81 3.48 -1.99
N GLU A 793 30.80 3.85 -0.69
CA GLU A 793 30.41 5.19 -0.23
C GLU A 793 31.28 6.33 -0.80
N ARG A 794 32.49 6.03 -1.32
CA ARG A 794 33.39 6.99 -1.96
C ARG A 794 33.19 7.06 -3.48
N PHE A 795 33.01 5.93 -4.17
CA PHE A 795 32.87 5.88 -5.63
C PHE A 795 31.42 6.08 -6.12
N GLU A 796 30.40 5.87 -5.28
CA GLU A 796 29.00 6.19 -5.59
C GLU A 796 28.71 7.70 -5.57
N ARG A 797 29.65 8.54 -5.11
CA ARG A 797 29.52 10.00 -4.97
C ARG A 797 30.43 10.77 -5.93
N LYS A 798 30.27 12.10 -5.99
CA LYS A 798 31.15 13.05 -6.68
C LYS A 798 32.63 12.84 -6.32
N PRO A 799 33.55 12.91 -7.31
CA PRO A 799 33.32 13.18 -8.73
C PRO A 799 32.97 11.94 -9.59
N TYR A 800 32.79 10.76 -9.00
CA TYR A 800 32.75 9.47 -9.72
C TYR A 800 31.33 9.03 -10.11
N GLY A 801 30.40 9.00 -9.16
CA GLY A 801 29.01 8.55 -9.40
C GLY A 801 28.90 7.11 -9.91
N TRP A 802 29.90 6.25 -9.70
CA TRP A 802 29.89 4.87 -10.16
C TRP A 802 28.86 4.06 -9.38
N TYR A 803 27.93 3.44 -10.08
CA TYR A 803 26.91 2.58 -9.50
C TYR A 803 27.49 1.29 -8.91
N TYR A 804 26.90 0.80 -7.83
CA TYR A 804 27.25 -0.41 -7.06
C TYR A 804 27.91 -1.54 -7.88
N ALA A 805 27.25 -2.03 -8.92
CA ALA A 805 27.75 -3.16 -9.73
C ALA A 805 29.05 -2.85 -10.50
N ALA A 806 29.28 -1.60 -10.93
CA ALA A 806 30.54 -1.20 -11.56
C ALA A 806 31.70 -1.22 -10.55
N VAL A 807 31.50 -0.67 -9.35
CA VAL A 807 32.53 -0.67 -8.28
C VAL A 807 32.93 -2.12 -7.93
N LEU A 808 31.95 -3.02 -7.82
CA LEU A 808 32.20 -4.44 -7.55
C LEU A 808 32.93 -5.15 -8.71
N CYS A 809 32.60 -4.86 -9.97
CA CYS A 809 33.28 -5.46 -11.12
C CYS A 809 34.73 -4.95 -11.29
N VAL A 810 34.97 -3.64 -11.11
CA VAL A 810 36.33 -3.06 -11.15
C VAL A 810 37.19 -3.58 -10.00
N LEU A 811 36.61 -3.77 -8.80
CA LEU A 811 37.30 -4.45 -7.70
C LEU A 811 37.59 -5.93 -8.03
N ALA A 812 36.64 -6.66 -8.61
CA ALA A 812 36.86 -8.05 -9.00
C ALA A 812 38.00 -8.21 -10.03
N ASN A 813 38.12 -7.29 -10.99
CA ASN A 813 39.28 -7.22 -11.90
C ASN A 813 40.61 -7.01 -11.14
N LEU A 814 40.64 -6.15 -10.11
CA LEU A 814 41.86 -5.92 -9.32
C LEU A 814 42.24 -7.12 -8.43
N CYS A 815 41.26 -7.89 -7.98
CA CYS A 815 41.49 -9.14 -7.27
C CYS A 815 42.06 -10.22 -8.22
N THR A 816 41.49 -10.42 -9.40
CA THR A 816 42.01 -11.41 -10.37
C THR A 816 43.37 -11.01 -10.94
N ARG A 817 43.66 -9.71 -11.06
CA ARG A 817 44.97 -9.15 -11.44
C ARG A 817 46.00 -9.16 -10.30
N GLY A 818 45.67 -9.69 -9.11
CA GLY A 818 46.62 -9.84 -7.99
C GLY A 818 47.13 -8.52 -7.41
N LYS A 819 46.28 -7.48 -7.37
CA LYS A 819 46.64 -6.14 -6.85
C LYS A 819 45.96 -5.79 -5.53
N VAL A 820 44.88 -6.49 -5.17
CA VAL A 820 44.14 -6.29 -3.91
C VAL A 820 43.83 -7.65 -3.28
N GLU A 821 44.22 -7.83 -2.03
CA GLU A 821 43.74 -8.92 -1.18
C GLU A 821 42.43 -8.50 -0.48
N VAL A 822 41.48 -9.44 -0.38
CA VAL A 822 40.19 -9.22 0.28
C VAL A 822 40.09 -10.13 1.50
N ARG A 823 39.78 -9.56 2.67
CA ARG A 823 39.73 -10.32 3.94
C ARG A 823 38.44 -10.08 4.72
N THR A 824 37.96 -11.11 5.41
CA THR A 824 36.85 -11.01 6.38
C THR A 824 37.29 -11.66 7.69
N ASP A 825 37.11 -10.95 8.80
CA ASP A 825 37.45 -11.40 10.17
C ASP A 825 38.89 -11.94 10.32
N GLY A 826 39.81 -11.42 9.49
CA GLY A 826 41.23 -11.80 9.44
C GLY A 826 41.59 -12.84 8.37
N ASN A 827 40.61 -13.61 7.89
CA ASN A 827 40.83 -14.64 6.87
C ASN A 827 40.86 -14.05 5.46
N LEU A 828 41.76 -14.53 4.62
CA LEU A 828 41.83 -14.22 3.19
C LEU A 828 40.72 -14.96 2.44
N LEU A 829 40.01 -14.26 1.55
CA LEU A 829 38.94 -14.84 0.73
C LEU A 829 39.45 -15.18 -0.67
N GLU A 830 39.19 -16.41 -1.12
CA GLU A 830 39.59 -16.90 -2.44
C GLU A 830 38.37 -17.49 -3.18
N GLU A 831 38.44 -17.48 -4.51
CA GLU A 831 37.48 -18.05 -5.47
C GLU A 831 35.98 -17.87 -5.11
N ASP A 832 35.27 -18.95 -4.77
CA ASP A 832 33.82 -18.92 -4.52
C ASP A 832 33.45 -18.18 -3.21
N GLU A 833 34.36 -18.05 -2.24
CA GLU A 833 34.12 -17.24 -1.04
C GLU A 833 34.23 -15.74 -1.34
N LEU A 834 35.14 -15.37 -2.25
CA LEU A 834 35.24 -14.01 -2.76
C LEU A 834 33.99 -13.59 -3.56
N GLU A 835 33.43 -14.46 -4.42
CA GLU A 835 32.16 -14.17 -5.11
C GLU A 835 31.04 -13.90 -4.09
N ARG A 836 30.93 -14.74 -3.05
CA ARG A 836 29.90 -14.60 -2.00
C ARG A 836 30.07 -13.32 -1.19
N ALA A 837 31.29 -12.95 -0.82
CA ALA A 837 31.55 -11.75 -0.02
C ALA A 837 31.33 -10.46 -0.80
N LEU A 838 31.74 -10.39 -2.07
CA LEU A 838 31.47 -9.23 -2.92
C LEU A 838 29.96 -9.03 -3.16
N ARG A 839 29.18 -10.12 -3.25
CA ARG A 839 27.72 -10.05 -3.48
C ARG A 839 26.88 -9.89 -2.20
N ASN A 840 27.42 -10.18 -1.02
CA ASN A 840 26.69 -10.07 0.24
C ASN A 840 26.76 -8.65 0.85
N THR A 841 25.83 -7.79 0.47
CA THR A 841 25.72 -6.39 0.94
C THR A 841 25.72 -6.23 2.46
N HIS A 842 25.19 -7.19 3.22
CA HIS A 842 25.19 -7.14 4.70
C HIS A 842 26.60 -7.35 5.29
N GLY A 843 27.49 -8.06 4.58
CA GLY A 843 28.88 -8.30 5.00
C GLY A 843 29.86 -7.19 4.63
N HIS A 844 29.50 -6.26 3.74
CA HIS A 844 30.40 -5.25 3.16
C HIS A 844 31.11 -4.33 4.17
N GLY A 845 30.58 -4.20 5.39
CA GLY A 845 31.24 -3.47 6.49
C GLY A 845 32.43 -4.22 7.11
N ASN A 846 32.41 -5.55 7.08
CA ASN A 846 33.46 -6.40 7.65
C ASN A 846 34.55 -6.76 6.63
N VAL A 847 34.17 -6.84 5.34
CA VAL A 847 35.08 -7.07 4.20
C VAL A 847 36.10 -5.93 4.11
N VAL A 848 37.38 -6.27 4.31
CA VAL A 848 38.54 -5.40 4.27
C VAL A 848 39.27 -5.56 2.95
N LEU A 849 39.77 -4.45 2.41
CA LEU A 849 40.56 -4.39 1.18
C LEU A 849 41.98 -3.94 1.52
N GLU A 850 42.97 -4.80 1.27
CA GLU A 850 44.39 -4.49 1.45
C GLU A 850 45.10 -4.53 0.09
N PRO A 851 45.97 -3.56 -0.25
CA PRO A 851 46.76 -3.64 -1.47
C PRO A 851 47.78 -4.78 -1.33
N GLN A 852 47.91 -5.62 -2.36
CA GLN A 852 48.88 -6.70 -2.33
C GLN A 852 50.30 -6.13 -2.35
N VAL A 853 51.13 -6.50 -1.36
CA VAL A 853 52.50 -5.99 -1.23
C VAL A 853 53.42 -6.75 -2.19
N GLU A 854 53.92 -6.04 -3.21
CA GLU A 854 54.91 -6.57 -4.13
C GLU A 854 56.31 -6.47 -3.50
N PHE A 855 56.95 -7.63 -3.29
CA PHE A 855 58.29 -7.71 -2.69
C PHE A 855 59.38 -7.70 -3.76
N THR A 856 60.47 -6.98 -3.49
CA THR A 856 61.63 -6.99 -4.39
C THR A 856 62.32 -8.35 -4.39
N ALA A 857 62.89 -8.74 -5.54
CA ALA A 857 63.62 -10.00 -5.65
C ALA A 857 64.83 -10.10 -4.69
N SER A 858 65.37 -8.97 -4.23
CA SER A 858 66.39 -8.87 -3.19
C SER A 858 65.87 -9.23 -1.80
N GLN A 859 64.68 -8.75 -1.40
CA GLN A 859 64.07 -9.11 -0.11
C GLN A 859 63.75 -10.61 -0.02
N VAL A 860 63.28 -11.20 -1.13
CA VAL A 860 63.00 -12.64 -1.20
C VAL A 860 64.29 -13.48 -1.16
N ARG A 861 65.44 -12.95 -1.59
CA ARG A 861 66.75 -13.64 -1.47
C ARG A 861 67.30 -13.57 -0.05
N ALA A 862 67.36 -12.38 0.55
CA ALA A 862 67.89 -12.22 1.90
C ALA A 862 67.12 -13.09 2.93
N LEU A 863 65.79 -13.21 2.79
CA LEU A 863 65.01 -14.10 3.66
C LEU A 863 65.29 -15.60 3.44
N LYS A 864 65.76 -16.02 2.26
CA LYS A 864 66.22 -17.40 2.02
C LYS A 864 67.60 -17.63 2.61
N GLU A 865 68.52 -16.70 2.41
CA GLU A 865 69.88 -16.74 2.94
C GLU A 865 69.83 -16.83 4.47
N PHE A 866 69.07 -15.94 5.15
CA PHE A 866 68.78 -16.06 6.58
C PHE A 866 68.16 -17.41 7.00
N PHE A 867 67.20 -17.93 6.22
CA PHE A 867 66.53 -19.20 6.56
C PHE A 867 67.51 -20.38 6.47
N GLU A 868 68.36 -20.40 5.44
CA GLU A 868 69.41 -21.42 5.25
C GLU A 868 70.44 -21.36 6.39
N ASP A 869 70.97 -20.17 6.71
CA ASP A 869 72.00 -19.99 7.75
C ASP A 869 71.46 -20.19 9.18
N PHE A 870 70.21 -19.78 9.46
CA PHE A 870 69.64 -19.91 10.80
C PHE A 870 69.05 -21.30 11.08
N PHE A 871 68.46 -21.99 10.08
CA PHE A 871 67.84 -23.32 10.28
C PHE A 871 68.62 -24.51 9.71
N ASP A 872 69.79 -24.29 9.10
CA ASP A 872 70.66 -25.32 8.49
C ASP A 872 69.97 -26.13 7.36
N ALA A 873 68.94 -25.54 6.72
CA ALA A 873 68.14 -26.20 5.69
C ALA A 873 67.50 -25.19 4.71
N PRO A 874 67.41 -25.51 3.41
CA PRO A 874 66.77 -24.63 2.43
C PRO A 874 65.24 -24.58 2.57
N PRO A 875 64.60 -23.41 2.39
CA PRO A 875 63.16 -23.27 2.44
C PRO A 875 62.49 -23.93 1.22
N ARG A 876 61.32 -24.53 1.43
CA ARG A 876 60.60 -25.29 0.41
C ARG A 876 59.92 -24.38 -0.60
N SER A 877 59.50 -23.17 -0.20
CA SER A 877 58.89 -22.21 -1.12
C SER A 877 59.85 -21.13 -1.62
N SER A 878 59.62 -20.71 -2.86
CA SER A 878 60.28 -19.54 -3.48
C SER A 878 59.35 -18.34 -3.64
N GLU A 879 58.08 -18.46 -3.27
CA GLU A 879 57.10 -17.37 -3.30
C GLU A 879 57.15 -16.58 -1.98
N ALA A 880 57.26 -15.26 -2.04
CA ALA A 880 57.44 -14.39 -0.87
C ALA A 880 56.45 -14.66 0.28
N LYS A 881 55.16 -14.77 -0.05
CA LYS A 881 54.06 -14.97 0.91
C LYS A 881 54.10 -16.33 1.61
N ALA A 882 54.55 -17.37 0.90
CA ALA A 882 54.74 -18.70 1.45
C ALA A 882 56.06 -18.80 2.25
N LEU A 883 57.17 -18.25 1.72
CA LEU A 883 58.47 -18.18 2.40
C LEU A 883 58.35 -17.47 3.76
N GLY A 884 57.71 -16.29 3.82
CA GLY A 884 57.51 -15.57 5.08
C GLY A 884 56.65 -16.33 6.11
N LYS A 885 55.72 -17.17 5.66
CA LYS A 885 54.99 -18.10 6.56
C LYS A 885 55.87 -19.27 6.99
N GLU A 886 56.71 -19.80 6.10
CA GLU A 886 57.64 -20.89 6.36
C GLU A 886 58.68 -20.48 7.43
N THR A 887 59.28 -19.29 7.33
CA THR A 887 60.17 -18.71 8.37
C THR A 887 59.46 -18.55 9.71
N GLY A 888 58.25 -17.98 9.74
CA GLY A 888 57.49 -17.80 10.97
C GLY A 888 57.15 -19.12 11.67
N ASN A 889 56.78 -20.15 10.89
CA ASN A 889 56.53 -21.50 11.40
C ASN A 889 57.82 -22.15 11.95
N ALA A 890 58.95 -22.02 11.24
CA ALA A 890 60.23 -22.56 11.67
C ALA A 890 60.73 -21.92 12.97
N LEU A 891 60.57 -20.60 13.15
CA LEU A 891 60.83 -19.90 14.41
C LEU A 891 59.96 -20.44 15.55
N GLN A 892 58.67 -20.69 15.29
CA GLN A 892 57.75 -21.24 16.28
C GLN A 892 58.09 -22.70 16.63
N GLU A 893 58.50 -23.53 15.67
CA GLU A 893 58.94 -24.89 15.93
C GLU A 893 60.25 -24.90 16.75
N LEU A 894 61.21 -24.04 16.41
CA LEU A 894 62.46 -23.86 17.18
C LEU A 894 62.17 -23.48 18.64
N MET A 895 61.22 -22.56 18.86
CA MET A 895 60.74 -22.19 20.20
C MET A 895 60.07 -23.35 20.93
N HIS A 896 59.23 -24.14 20.24
CA HIS A 896 58.62 -25.36 20.81
C HIS A 896 59.65 -26.44 21.15
N GLN A 897 60.75 -26.56 20.38
CA GLN A 897 61.86 -27.48 20.66
C GLN A 897 62.72 -27.01 21.86
N LEU A 898 62.92 -25.70 22.03
CA LEU A 898 63.74 -25.14 23.12
C LEU A 898 62.98 -25.00 24.46
N THR A 899 61.67 -24.76 24.43
CA THR A 899 60.82 -24.64 25.64
C THR A 899 60.95 -25.82 26.63
N PRO A 900 60.84 -27.10 26.20
CA PRO A 900 60.98 -28.24 27.11
C PRO A 900 62.43 -28.48 27.58
N LEU A 901 63.44 -27.87 26.95
CA LEU A 901 64.81 -27.85 27.46
C LEU A 901 64.94 -26.81 28.58
N ALA A 902 64.48 -25.58 28.37
CA ALA A 902 64.47 -24.54 29.42
C ALA A 902 63.70 -24.98 30.68
N ALA A 903 62.60 -25.73 30.53
CA ALA A 903 61.85 -26.33 31.63
C ALA A 903 62.67 -27.31 32.49
N GLN A 904 63.77 -27.87 31.97
CA GLN A 904 64.69 -28.76 32.70
C GLN A 904 65.78 -27.98 33.48
N ALA A 905 65.69 -26.65 33.63
CA ALA A 905 66.66 -25.86 34.40
C ALA A 905 66.84 -26.30 35.87
N SER A 906 65.82 -26.92 36.48
CA SER A 906 65.92 -27.56 37.81
C SER A 906 66.79 -28.83 37.83
N GLN A 907 67.08 -29.40 36.67
CA GLN A 907 67.99 -30.53 36.49
C GLN A 907 69.35 -30.11 35.94
N TYR A 908 69.38 -29.09 35.09
CA TYR A 908 70.56 -28.58 34.40
C TYR A 908 70.58 -27.03 34.51
N PRO A 909 71.24 -26.45 35.53
CA PRO A 909 71.13 -25.01 35.85
C PRO A 909 71.45 -24.07 34.67
N PHE A 910 72.39 -24.46 33.80
CA PHE A 910 72.78 -23.72 32.61
C PHE A 910 71.66 -23.55 31.56
N LEU A 911 70.60 -24.38 31.58
CA LEU A 911 69.46 -24.24 30.66
C LEU A 911 68.64 -22.96 30.93
N SER A 912 68.89 -22.28 32.05
CA SER A 912 68.42 -20.90 32.27
C SER A 912 68.94 -19.90 31.22
N ALA A 913 70.05 -20.18 30.55
CA ALA A 913 70.55 -19.38 29.42
C ALA A 913 69.60 -19.39 28.20
N LEU A 914 68.69 -20.37 28.10
CA LEU A 914 67.66 -20.40 27.06
C LEU A 914 66.48 -19.44 27.35
N THR A 915 66.33 -18.91 28.56
CA THR A 915 65.23 -17.99 28.89
C THR A 915 65.23 -16.71 28.03
N PRO A 916 66.31 -15.90 27.97
CA PRO A 916 66.34 -14.72 27.09
C PRO A 916 66.26 -15.06 25.59
N VAL A 917 66.69 -16.27 25.20
CA VAL A 917 66.54 -16.78 23.83
C VAL A 917 65.06 -17.04 23.51
N LEU A 918 64.32 -17.67 24.43
CA LEU A 918 62.89 -17.93 24.29
C LEU A 918 62.07 -16.63 24.32
N GLU A 919 62.47 -15.62 25.09
CA GLU A 919 61.88 -14.28 25.05
C GLU A 919 62.11 -13.63 23.68
N ARG A 920 63.35 -13.63 23.16
CA ARG A 920 63.69 -13.12 21.83
C ARG A 920 62.90 -13.83 20.72
N LEU A 921 62.82 -15.16 20.74
CA LEU A 921 62.06 -15.93 19.76
C LEU A 921 60.55 -15.67 19.86
N LYS A 922 60.01 -15.56 21.07
CA LYS A 922 58.60 -15.23 21.31
C LYS A 922 58.23 -13.86 20.73
N ASP A 923 59.10 -12.87 20.89
CA ASP A 923 58.95 -11.53 20.30
C ASP A 923 59.01 -11.51 18.77
N LEU A 924 59.55 -12.56 18.13
CA LEU A 924 59.66 -12.74 16.68
C LEU A 924 58.56 -13.61 16.09
N THR A 925 58.01 -14.55 16.86
CA THR A 925 56.89 -15.41 16.42
C THR A 925 55.58 -14.63 16.31
N GLY A 926 54.66 -15.12 15.46
CA GLY A 926 53.33 -14.51 15.30
C GLY A 926 53.29 -13.18 14.53
N LYS A 927 54.42 -12.71 13.99
CA LYS A 927 54.44 -11.55 13.08
C LYS A 927 53.81 -11.91 11.72
N PRO A 928 53.21 -10.93 11.00
CA PRO A 928 52.70 -11.15 9.65
C PRO A 928 53.84 -11.49 8.67
N TYR A 929 53.53 -12.25 7.61
CA TYR A 929 54.53 -12.74 6.65
C TYR A 929 55.39 -11.62 6.02
N THR A 930 54.80 -10.43 5.89
CA THR A 930 55.43 -9.22 5.34
C THR A 930 56.59 -8.72 6.19
N TRP A 931 56.52 -8.89 7.52
CA TRP A 931 57.51 -8.40 8.48
C TRP A 931 58.84 -9.16 8.37
N TYR A 932 58.79 -10.49 8.16
CA TYR A 932 60.00 -11.30 7.94
C TYR A 932 60.74 -10.91 6.64
N LEU A 933 60.02 -10.38 5.64
CA LEU A 933 60.59 -9.91 4.36
C LEU A 933 61.15 -8.47 4.42
N THR A 934 61.00 -7.75 5.54
CA THR A 934 61.37 -6.31 5.62
C THR A 934 62.21 -5.92 6.83
N GLU A 935 61.94 -6.48 8.02
CA GLU A 935 62.58 -6.05 9.27
C GLU A 935 63.45 -7.14 9.91
N LEU A 936 63.23 -8.42 9.60
CA LEU A 936 64.01 -9.53 10.17
C LEU A 936 65.51 -9.45 9.82
N THR A 937 65.84 -9.05 8.59
CA THR A 937 67.21 -8.82 8.11
C THR A 937 67.96 -7.71 8.85
N ARG A 938 67.27 -6.94 9.71
CA ARG A 938 67.88 -5.92 10.59
C ARG A 938 68.21 -6.46 11.99
N LEU A 939 67.83 -7.71 12.25
CA LEU A 939 68.06 -8.46 13.50
C LEU A 939 68.87 -9.73 13.25
N GLU A 940 69.20 -10.01 11.99
CA GLU A 940 69.91 -11.17 11.45
C GLU A 940 71.22 -11.50 12.18
N ASP A 941 72.18 -10.58 12.19
CA ASP A 941 73.45 -10.72 12.93
C ASP A 941 73.21 -11.15 14.39
N ALA A 942 72.30 -10.45 15.09
CA ALA A 942 71.99 -10.67 16.50
C ALA A 942 71.15 -11.94 16.77
N LEU A 943 70.70 -12.64 15.73
CA LEU A 943 70.07 -13.96 15.81
C LEU A 943 71.07 -15.06 15.48
N LEU A 944 71.94 -14.86 14.49
CA LEU A 944 73.06 -15.77 14.20
C LEU A 944 74.05 -15.84 15.39
N ASP A 945 74.41 -14.70 15.99
CA ASP A 945 75.15 -14.62 17.26
C ASP A 945 74.49 -15.46 18.36
N MET A 946 73.16 -15.40 18.46
CA MET A 946 72.37 -16.12 19.49
C MET A 946 72.31 -17.63 19.20
N LYS A 947 72.28 -18.01 17.92
CA LYS A 947 72.39 -19.40 17.46
C LYS A 947 73.73 -20.01 17.89
N GLU A 948 74.83 -19.40 17.47
CA GLU A 948 76.18 -19.91 17.71
C GLU A 948 76.59 -19.89 19.19
N SER A 949 76.24 -18.84 19.94
CA SER A 949 76.74 -18.64 21.31
C SER A 949 75.94 -19.38 22.39
N VAL A 950 74.67 -19.72 22.13
CA VAL A 950 73.77 -20.35 23.12
C VAL A 950 72.99 -21.53 22.55
N ILE A 951 72.22 -21.36 21.46
CA ILE A 951 71.27 -22.39 20.98
C ILE A 951 71.98 -23.69 20.62
N ASP A 952 72.97 -23.63 19.74
CA ASP A 952 73.63 -24.82 19.22
C ASP A 952 74.57 -25.49 20.23
N PRO A 953 75.37 -24.76 21.03
CA PRO A 953 76.11 -25.35 22.14
C PRO A 953 75.20 -26.08 23.14
N VAL A 954 74.05 -25.51 23.52
CA VAL A 954 73.11 -26.15 24.46
C VAL A 954 72.42 -27.36 23.82
N ARG A 955 71.99 -27.27 22.55
CA ARG A 955 71.42 -28.40 21.81
C ARG A 955 72.42 -29.55 21.72
N LYS A 956 73.66 -29.26 21.31
CA LYS A 956 74.77 -30.21 21.16
C LYS A 956 75.20 -30.85 22.48
N PHE A 957 75.12 -30.11 23.59
CA PHE A 957 75.33 -30.66 24.93
C PHE A 957 74.22 -31.66 25.29
N MET A 958 72.96 -31.27 25.11
CA MET A 958 71.77 -32.02 25.55
C MET A 958 71.46 -33.25 24.69
N SER A 959 71.86 -33.26 23.42
CA SER A 959 71.80 -34.43 22.52
C SER A 959 73.09 -35.26 22.50
N GLY A 960 74.19 -34.71 23.02
CA GLY A 960 75.52 -35.31 22.97
C GLY A 960 75.95 -36.04 24.24
N PRO A 961 77.16 -36.64 24.23
CA PRO A 961 77.69 -37.40 25.37
C PRO A 961 77.99 -36.54 26.61
N GLN A 962 78.07 -35.20 26.46
CA GLN A 962 78.30 -34.26 27.56
C GLN A 962 77.18 -34.33 28.62
N LYS A 963 75.92 -34.48 28.20
CA LYS A 963 74.79 -34.71 29.11
C LYS A 963 75.01 -35.93 30.00
N GLY A 964 75.46 -37.06 29.42
CA GLY A 964 75.75 -38.28 30.17
C GLY A 964 76.87 -38.11 31.20
N ILE A 965 77.86 -37.25 30.93
CA ILE A 965 78.90 -36.88 31.90
C ILE A 965 78.30 -36.05 33.04
N PHE A 966 77.44 -35.05 32.73
CA PHE A 966 76.76 -34.24 33.75
C PHE A 966 75.86 -35.09 34.65
N ASP A 967 75.06 -35.97 34.05
CA ASP A 967 74.15 -36.87 34.76
C ASP A 967 74.92 -37.83 35.69
N ASN A 968 76.03 -38.41 35.22
CA ASN A 968 76.86 -39.29 36.04
C ASN A 968 77.54 -38.52 37.19
N ALA A 969 78.12 -37.35 36.92
CA ALA A 969 78.75 -36.49 37.93
C ALA A 969 77.75 -36.06 39.02
N ARG A 970 76.56 -35.60 38.62
CA ARG A 970 75.49 -35.21 39.54
C ARG A 970 74.97 -36.38 40.36
N LYS A 971 74.74 -37.53 39.72
CA LYS A 971 74.30 -38.76 40.41
C LYS A 971 75.35 -39.28 41.39
N PHE A 972 76.63 -39.22 41.03
CA PHE A 972 77.73 -39.56 41.92
C PHE A 972 77.74 -38.65 43.15
N VAL A 973 77.68 -37.32 42.95
CA VAL A 973 77.57 -36.33 44.04
C VAL A 973 76.38 -36.63 44.95
N GLN A 974 75.17 -36.82 44.40
CA GLN A 974 73.97 -37.13 45.19
C GLN A 974 74.03 -38.49 45.92
N THR A 975 74.77 -39.47 45.40
CA THR A 975 74.90 -40.79 46.03
C THR A 975 75.98 -40.82 47.12
N GLN A 976 77.01 -39.98 46.99
CA GLN A 976 78.20 -39.99 47.84
C GLN A 976 78.33 -38.76 48.75
N GLU A 977 77.39 -37.81 48.71
CA GLU A 977 77.33 -36.64 49.58
C GLU A 977 77.58 -36.95 51.07
N PRO A 978 76.99 -38.00 51.69
CA PRO A 978 77.26 -38.32 53.10
C PRO A 978 78.67 -38.85 53.36
N ASN A 979 79.38 -39.33 52.33
CA ASN A 979 80.76 -39.81 52.45
C ASN A 979 81.79 -38.70 52.26
N PHE A 980 81.47 -37.60 51.55
CA PHE A 980 82.40 -36.50 51.32
C PHE A 980 82.85 -35.80 52.62
N ALA A 981 82.05 -35.86 53.69
CA ALA A 981 82.42 -35.37 55.01
C ALA A 981 83.58 -36.14 55.69
N TYR A 982 84.00 -37.27 55.11
CA TYR A 982 85.09 -38.12 55.60
C TYR A 982 86.30 -38.18 54.64
N ILE A 983 86.39 -37.26 53.67
CA ILE A 983 87.39 -37.28 52.60
C ILE A 983 88.09 -35.94 52.50
N GLU A 984 89.43 -35.95 52.51
CA GLU A 984 90.25 -34.74 52.40
C GLU A 984 90.53 -34.40 50.94
N GLY A 985 90.19 -33.16 50.54
CA GLY A 985 90.37 -32.64 49.19
C GLY A 985 89.58 -31.37 48.92
N SER A 986 89.89 -30.72 47.79
CA SER A 986 89.11 -29.60 47.23
C SER A 986 88.29 -30.03 46.00
N GLU A 987 88.54 -31.23 45.47
CA GLU A 987 87.94 -31.80 44.27
C GLU A 987 86.41 -31.87 44.36
N THR A 988 85.87 -32.22 45.54
CA THR A 988 84.42 -32.19 45.83
C THR A 988 83.81 -30.82 45.58
N ALA A 989 84.46 -29.75 46.06
CA ALA A 989 83.99 -28.38 45.86
C ALA A 989 84.11 -27.94 44.40
N GLN A 990 85.15 -28.39 43.69
CA GLN A 990 85.33 -28.11 42.26
C GLN A 990 84.23 -28.78 41.41
N VAL A 991 83.92 -30.06 41.64
CA VAL A 991 82.83 -30.77 40.94
C VAL A 991 81.48 -30.11 41.21
N VAL A 992 81.17 -29.77 42.47
CA VAL A 992 79.90 -29.11 42.82
C VAL A 992 79.78 -27.71 42.20
N ALA A 993 80.89 -26.94 42.17
CA ALA A 993 80.93 -25.66 41.48
C ALA A 993 80.71 -25.81 39.96
N SER A 994 81.37 -26.76 39.30
CA SER A 994 81.19 -26.99 37.86
C SER A 994 79.82 -27.57 37.48
N LEU A 995 79.11 -28.22 38.41
CA LEU A 995 77.72 -28.65 38.21
C LEU A 995 76.68 -27.53 38.44
N THR A 996 77.10 -26.41 39.03
CA THR A 996 76.26 -25.22 39.30
C THR A 996 76.61 -24.01 38.42
N ASP A 997 77.76 -24.05 37.73
CA ASP A 997 78.23 -23.10 36.72
C ASP A 997 77.24 -22.93 35.54
N PRO A 998 76.67 -21.72 35.31
CA PRO A 998 75.78 -21.45 34.19
C PRO A 998 76.42 -21.60 32.80
N GLU A 999 77.74 -21.67 32.69
CA GLU A 999 78.49 -21.84 31.43
C GLU A 999 79.13 -23.23 31.28
N CYS A 1000 78.79 -24.22 32.11
CA CYS A 1000 79.43 -25.55 32.06
C CYS A 1000 79.29 -26.28 30.71
N PHE A 1001 78.35 -25.86 29.85
CA PHE A 1001 78.19 -26.34 28.48
C PHE A 1001 79.22 -25.82 27.48
N LYS A 1002 80.00 -24.78 27.83
CA LYS A 1002 80.99 -24.15 26.93
C LYS A 1002 82.38 -24.77 27.08
N GLY A 1003 83.00 -25.06 25.94
CA GLY A 1003 84.38 -25.55 25.87
C GLY A 1003 84.56 -26.95 26.48
N ASN A 1004 85.72 -27.19 27.12
CA ASN A 1004 86.11 -28.52 27.59
C ASN A 1004 85.81 -28.79 29.08
N ARG A 1005 85.00 -27.93 29.74
CA ARG A 1005 84.73 -27.99 31.19
C ARG A 1005 84.20 -29.37 31.61
N MET A 1006 83.34 -29.99 30.81
CA MET A 1006 82.79 -31.32 31.10
C MET A 1006 83.82 -32.47 31.15
N GLN A 1007 84.91 -32.41 30.38
CA GLN A 1007 85.96 -33.45 30.50
C GLN A 1007 86.76 -33.28 31.81
N GLN A 1008 86.94 -32.04 32.28
CA GLN A 1008 87.58 -31.77 33.57
C GLN A 1008 86.71 -32.30 34.72
N VAL A 1009 85.39 -32.06 34.68
CA VAL A 1009 84.42 -32.63 35.62
C VAL A 1009 84.49 -34.17 35.62
N LYS A 1010 84.59 -34.78 34.43
CA LYS A 1010 84.71 -36.24 34.31
C LYS A 1010 85.92 -36.77 35.09
N THR A 1011 87.12 -36.22 34.84
CA THR A 1011 88.35 -36.64 35.51
C THR A 1011 88.31 -36.38 37.02
N GLN A 1012 87.78 -35.23 37.46
CA GLN A 1012 87.62 -34.93 38.90
C GLN A 1012 86.67 -35.92 39.60
N VAL A 1013 85.59 -36.34 38.94
CA VAL A 1013 84.67 -37.37 39.46
C VAL A 1013 85.33 -38.75 39.51
N GLU A 1014 86.12 -39.12 38.51
CA GLU A 1014 86.89 -40.37 38.51
C GLU A 1014 87.88 -40.41 39.70
N THR A 1015 88.67 -39.35 39.92
CA THR A 1015 89.57 -39.25 41.09
C THR A 1015 88.82 -39.22 42.44
N LEU A 1016 87.67 -38.55 42.51
CA LEU A 1016 86.88 -38.51 43.74
C LEU A 1016 86.20 -39.87 44.04
N GLN A 1017 85.83 -40.64 43.01
CA GLN A 1017 85.31 -41.99 43.15
C GLN A 1017 86.36 -42.97 43.69
N GLU A 1018 87.62 -42.87 43.25
CA GLU A 1018 88.73 -43.64 43.82
C GLU A 1018 88.91 -43.31 45.31
N LYS A 1019 88.97 -42.02 45.68
CA LYS A 1019 89.05 -41.56 47.08
C LYS A 1019 87.90 -42.07 47.95
N VAL A 1020 86.66 -41.98 47.47
CA VAL A 1020 85.47 -42.50 48.17
C VAL A 1020 85.58 -44.00 48.41
N THR A 1021 85.98 -44.76 47.38
CA THR A 1021 86.02 -46.23 47.45
C THR A 1021 87.07 -46.71 48.45
N ALA A 1022 88.29 -46.16 48.38
CA ALA A 1022 89.37 -46.50 49.32
C ALA A 1022 89.00 -46.21 50.79
N GLN A 1023 88.30 -45.10 51.05
CA GLN A 1023 87.88 -44.74 52.41
C GLN A 1023 86.75 -45.65 52.94
N ILE A 1024 85.85 -46.13 52.08
CA ILE A 1024 84.83 -47.13 52.43
C ILE A 1024 85.50 -48.47 52.77
N GLU A 1025 86.44 -48.94 51.94
CA GLU A 1025 87.14 -50.22 52.14
C GLU A 1025 87.93 -50.25 53.45
N ALA A 1026 88.62 -49.15 53.78
CA ALA A 1026 89.35 -49.00 55.05
C ALA A 1026 88.43 -49.08 56.29
N GLU A 1027 87.24 -48.47 56.23
CA GLU A 1027 86.26 -48.51 57.31
C GLU A 1027 85.54 -49.86 57.43
N ILE A 1028 85.27 -50.54 56.30
CA ILE A 1028 84.78 -51.93 56.29
C ILE A 1028 85.79 -52.85 56.97
N ALA A 1029 87.07 -52.81 56.57
CA ALA A 1029 88.10 -53.68 57.11
C ALA A 1029 88.22 -53.55 58.65
N LYS A 1030 88.27 -52.31 59.15
CA LYS A 1030 88.33 -51.98 60.58
C LYS A 1030 87.08 -52.43 61.35
N ALA A 1031 85.90 -52.29 60.76
CA ALA A 1031 84.66 -52.75 61.37
C ALA A 1031 84.60 -54.29 61.44
N GLN A 1032 85.03 -54.98 60.39
CA GLN A 1032 85.09 -56.45 60.37
C GLN A 1032 86.10 -57.02 61.36
N GLU A 1033 87.29 -56.42 61.50
CA GLU A 1033 88.29 -56.79 62.51
C GLU A 1033 87.67 -56.75 63.92
N THR A 1034 86.88 -55.71 64.21
CA THR A 1034 86.18 -55.54 65.49
C THR A 1034 85.12 -56.63 65.71
N VAL A 1035 84.30 -56.96 64.70
CA VAL A 1035 83.31 -58.05 64.78
C VAL A 1035 83.97 -59.41 64.99
N VAL A 1036 85.10 -59.68 64.32
CA VAL A 1036 85.87 -60.92 64.47
C VAL A 1036 86.46 -61.03 65.89
N ALA A 1037 87.00 -59.94 66.43
CA ALA A 1037 87.51 -59.92 67.81
C ALA A 1037 86.40 -60.18 68.85
N LEU A 1038 85.19 -59.65 68.63
CA LEU A 1038 84.02 -59.95 69.47
C LEU A 1038 83.56 -61.41 69.32
N LYS A 1039 83.52 -61.97 68.10
CA LYS A 1039 83.19 -63.38 67.87
C LYS A 1039 84.14 -64.31 68.62
N ALA A 1040 85.44 -64.05 68.54
CA ALA A 1040 86.47 -64.81 69.25
C ALA A 1040 86.31 -64.74 70.78
N ARG A 1041 85.96 -63.57 71.34
CA ARG A 1041 85.67 -63.42 72.78
C ARG A 1041 84.48 -64.24 73.23
N LEU A 1042 83.40 -64.31 72.45
CA LEU A 1042 82.21 -65.10 72.80
C LEU A 1042 82.49 -66.60 72.72
N CYS A 1043 83.12 -67.08 71.64
CA CYS A 1043 83.50 -68.49 71.50
C CYS A 1043 84.50 -68.98 72.56
N GLY A 1044 85.25 -68.06 73.19
CA GLY A 1044 86.15 -68.36 74.31
C GLY A 1044 85.47 -68.54 75.68
N MET A 1045 84.14 -68.35 75.79
CA MET A 1045 83.42 -68.51 77.05
C MET A 1045 83.09 -69.98 77.34
N ALA A 1046 83.21 -70.40 78.60
CA ALA A 1046 83.01 -71.79 79.01
C ALA A 1046 81.60 -72.31 78.69
N GLU A 1047 80.57 -71.45 78.81
CA GLU A 1047 79.19 -71.80 78.48
C GLU A 1047 78.99 -72.12 76.99
N PHE A 1048 79.78 -71.56 76.07
CA PHE A 1048 79.70 -71.88 74.64
C PHE A 1048 80.11 -73.33 74.36
N GLY A 1049 81.15 -73.82 75.06
CA GLY A 1049 81.68 -75.17 74.91
C GLY A 1049 80.79 -76.29 75.43
N VAL A 1050 79.70 -75.97 76.15
CA VAL A 1050 78.71 -76.94 76.66
C VAL A 1050 77.53 -77.12 75.70
N LEU A 1051 77.34 -76.19 74.75
CA LEU A 1051 76.26 -76.24 73.76
C LEU A 1051 76.57 -77.25 72.64
N ASN A 1052 75.52 -77.76 71.99
CA ASN A 1052 75.69 -78.63 70.83
C ASN A 1052 76.07 -77.84 69.56
N GLY A 1053 76.48 -78.54 68.50
CA GLY A 1053 76.96 -77.91 67.26
C GLY A 1053 75.97 -76.92 66.65
N ASP A 1054 74.71 -77.31 66.52
CA ASP A 1054 73.63 -76.49 65.97
C ASP A 1054 73.42 -75.20 66.80
N GLN A 1055 73.50 -75.28 68.13
CA GLN A 1055 73.42 -74.12 69.03
C GLN A 1055 74.64 -73.21 68.90
N GLN A 1056 75.85 -73.78 68.79
CA GLN A 1056 77.09 -73.02 68.56
C GLN A 1056 77.04 -72.28 67.22
N GLU A 1057 76.52 -72.90 66.16
CA GLU A 1057 76.33 -72.27 64.85
C GLU A 1057 75.24 -71.17 64.90
N GLN A 1058 74.12 -71.40 65.58
CA GLN A 1058 73.06 -70.37 65.73
C GLN A 1058 73.50 -69.13 66.50
N ILE A 1059 74.44 -69.25 67.45
CA ILE A 1059 75.00 -68.12 68.21
C ILE A 1059 76.11 -67.38 67.44
N THR A 1060 76.83 -68.09 66.56
CA THR A 1060 77.92 -67.50 65.77
C THR A 1060 77.47 -66.90 64.45
N GLY A 1061 76.43 -67.44 63.81
CA GLY A 1061 75.86 -66.94 62.55
C GLY A 1061 75.46 -65.46 62.54
N PRO A 1062 74.94 -64.85 63.63
CA PRO A 1062 74.69 -63.41 63.71
C PRO A 1062 75.94 -62.54 63.49
N PHE A 1063 77.13 -63.00 63.90
CA PHE A 1063 78.39 -62.29 63.64
C PHE A 1063 78.75 -62.33 62.16
N ASP A 1064 78.61 -63.48 61.51
CA ASP A 1064 78.91 -63.64 60.08
C ASP A 1064 77.90 -62.89 59.21
N LYS A 1065 76.63 -62.85 59.64
CA LYS A 1065 75.60 -62.01 59.04
C LYS A 1065 75.97 -60.53 59.14
N VAL A 1066 76.31 -60.02 60.32
CA VAL A 1066 76.67 -58.59 60.46
C VAL A 1066 77.98 -58.27 59.74
N LYS A 1067 78.95 -59.20 59.69
CA LYS A 1067 80.14 -59.05 58.85
C LYS A 1067 79.76 -58.84 57.38
N ALA A 1068 78.89 -59.70 56.84
CA ALA A 1068 78.41 -59.62 55.45
C ALA A 1068 77.49 -58.41 55.18
N ASP A 1069 76.68 -57.99 56.17
CA ASP A 1069 75.83 -56.81 56.05
C ASP A 1069 76.67 -55.51 56.05
N ILE A 1070 77.79 -55.46 56.81
CA ILE A 1070 78.80 -54.39 56.78
C ILE A 1070 79.53 -54.38 55.42
N GLU A 1071 79.94 -55.55 54.92
CA GLU A 1071 80.63 -55.75 53.63
C GLU A 1071 79.84 -55.22 52.42
N ARG A 1072 78.52 -55.05 52.58
CA ARG A 1072 77.59 -54.56 51.56
C ARG A 1072 77.27 -53.07 51.67
N GLN A 1073 77.66 -52.40 52.76
CA GLN A 1073 77.35 -50.97 52.95
C GLN A 1073 78.24 -50.08 52.08
N LYS A 1074 77.64 -49.00 51.58
CA LYS A 1074 78.33 -47.98 50.75
C LYS A 1074 78.42 -46.61 51.41
N LEU A 1075 78.05 -46.51 52.69
CA LEU A 1075 78.04 -45.27 53.46
C LEU A 1075 78.83 -45.47 54.76
N ILE A 1076 79.88 -44.68 54.96
CA ILE A 1076 80.80 -44.75 56.10
C ILE A 1076 80.06 -44.59 57.43
N ALA A 1077 79.08 -43.68 57.47
CA ALA A 1077 78.22 -43.49 58.64
C ALA A 1077 77.39 -44.73 59.00
N VAL A 1078 76.90 -45.47 57.99
CA VAL A 1078 76.09 -46.69 58.20
C VAL A 1078 76.96 -47.86 58.63
N ILE A 1079 78.17 -48.02 58.07
CA ILE A 1079 79.17 -49.01 58.52
C ILE A 1079 79.43 -48.86 60.02
N ARG A 1080 79.71 -47.63 60.47
CA ARG A 1080 79.98 -47.31 61.87
C ARG A 1080 78.77 -47.53 62.79
N ASP A 1081 77.57 -47.18 62.35
CA ASP A 1081 76.35 -47.37 63.15
C ASP A 1081 75.91 -48.85 63.22
N THR A 1082 76.00 -49.61 62.13
CA THR A 1082 75.74 -51.06 62.11
C THR A 1082 76.69 -51.81 63.04
N LEU A 1083 77.99 -51.48 63.02
CA LEU A 1083 78.97 -52.02 63.96
C LEU A 1083 78.56 -51.69 65.41
N ARG A 1084 78.28 -50.42 65.70
CA ARG A 1084 77.93 -49.95 67.04
C ARG A 1084 76.68 -50.65 67.61
N ARG A 1085 75.61 -50.77 66.82
CA ARG A 1085 74.38 -51.47 67.24
C ARG A 1085 74.64 -52.93 67.59
N PHE A 1086 75.55 -53.58 66.86
CA PHE A 1086 75.95 -54.96 67.12
C PHE A 1086 76.71 -55.08 68.45
N GLU A 1087 77.67 -54.18 68.75
CA GLU A 1087 78.35 -54.12 70.06
C GLU A 1087 77.37 -53.92 71.22
N GLU A 1088 76.43 -52.97 71.05
CA GLU A 1088 75.57 -52.47 72.12
C GLU A 1088 74.34 -53.34 72.40
N SER A 1089 73.85 -54.15 71.45
CA SER A 1089 72.58 -54.87 71.61
C SER A 1089 72.56 -56.32 71.10
N ASP A 1090 72.93 -56.61 69.85
CA ASP A 1090 72.87 -57.98 69.33
C ASP A 1090 73.90 -58.91 70.00
N TYR A 1091 75.09 -58.41 70.35
CA TYR A 1091 76.09 -59.16 71.12
C TYR A 1091 75.58 -59.56 72.51
N GLN A 1092 74.85 -58.67 73.22
CA GLN A 1092 74.19 -58.99 74.49
C GLN A 1092 73.13 -60.06 74.32
N ARG A 1093 72.38 -60.01 73.22
CA ARG A 1093 71.35 -61.01 72.90
C ARG A 1093 71.97 -62.40 72.73
N GLN A 1094 73.11 -62.50 72.06
CA GLN A 1094 73.84 -63.77 71.92
C GLN A 1094 74.37 -64.29 73.26
N LEU A 1095 74.99 -63.45 74.10
CA LEU A 1095 75.43 -63.83 75.45
C LEU A 1095 74.25 -64.33 76.31
N SER A 1096 73.11 -63.63 76.25
CA SER A 1096 71.88 -63.99 76.97
C SER A 1096 71.32 -65.34 76.50
N GLN A 1097 71.27 -65.55 75.18
CA GLN A 1097 70.73 -66.75 74.54
C GLN A 1097 71.62 -67.97 74.82
N MET A 1098 72.94 -67.85 74.65
CA MET A 1098 73.96 -68.84 75.03
C MET A 1098 73.76 -69.32 76.48
N THR A 1099 73.59 -68.39 77.41
CA THR A 1099 73.42 -68.71 78.83
C THR A 1099 72.08 -69.39 79.11
N SER A 1100 71.02 -69.03 78.38
CA SER A 1100 69.70 -69.67 78.53
C SER A 1100 69.65 -71.10 77.98
N TRP A 1101 70.49 -71.44 77.00
CA TRP A 1101 70.58 -72.80 76.46
C TRP A 1101 71.53 -73.71 77.24
N ALA A 1102 72.44 -73.14 78.04
CA ALA A 1102 73.25 -73.87 79.01
C ALA A 1102 72.46 -74.29 80.28
N GLN A 1103 71.12 -74.16 80.31
CA GLN A 1103 70.25 -74.51 81.44
C GLN A 1103 69.22 -75.60 81.06
N PRO A 1104 69.02 -76.66 81.88
CA PRO A 1104 68.01 -77.71 81.62
C PRO A 1104 66.56 -77.27 81.89
N ALA A 1105 65.60 -77.93 81.23
CA ALA A 1105 64.15 -77.69 81.34
C ALA A 1105 63.32 -79.01 81.44
N PRO A 1106 62.07 -79.00 81.94
CA PRO A 1106 61.31 -80.21 82.34
C PRO A 1106 60.43 -80.85 81.24
N ALA A 1107 59.81 -82.02 81.54
CA ALA A 1107 59.19 -82.94 80.56
C ALA A 1107 57.70 -83.31 80.83
N PRO A 1108 56.89 -83.64 79.78
CA PRO A 1108 55.52 -84.20 79.88
C PRO A 1108 55.23 -85.51 79.07
N GLU A 1109 54.02 -86.07 79.21
CA GLU A 1109 53.46 -87.34 78.65
C GLU A 1109 51.91 -87.22 78.47
N PRO A 1110 51.12 -88.18 77.89
CA PRO A 1110 51.36 -89.28 76.92
C PRO A 1110 50.30 -89.31 75.74
N VAL A 1111 50.06 -90.46 75.07
CA VAL A 1111 49.35 -90.64 73.77
C VAL A 1111 48.10 -91.58 73.83
N PRO A 1112 47.15 -91.55 72.85
CA PRO A 1112 46.70 -92.81 72.20
C PRO A 1112 46.33 -92.75 70.68
N GLU A 1113 46.06 -93.92 70.07
CA GLU A 1113 45.75 -94.24 68.64
C GLU A 1113 44.76 -95.47 68.59
N PRO A 1114 44.32 -96.06 67.44
CA PRO A 1114 43.92 -95.55 66.09
C PRO A 1114 42.57 -96.18 65.54
N GLY A 1115 42.03 -95.75 64.37
CA GLY A 1115 40.96 -96.53 63.66
C GLY A 1115 40.17 -95.90 62.48
N GLU A 1116 40.23 -96.55 61.30
CA GLU A 1116 39.30 -96.70 60.13
C GLU A 1116 38.46 -95.57 59.42
N ALA A 1117 38.44 -95.67 58.07
CA ALA A 1117 37.34 -95.50 57.08
C ALA A 1117 36.60 -94.15 56.78
N VAL A 1118 36.89 -93.57 55.60
CA VAL A 1118 36.02 -93.52 54.37
C VAL A 1118 34.50 -93.18 54.53
N THR A 1119 33.88 -92.17 53.86
CA THR A 1119 34.39 -91.11 52.95
C THR A 1119 33.67 -89.72 52.98
N PRO A 1120 32.46 -89.47 52.39
CA PRO A 1120 32.25 -88.17 51.70
C PRO A 1120 31.05 -87.28 52.13
N ASP A 1121 31.26 -85.97 51.85
CA ASP A 1121 30.30 -84.87 51.54
C ASP A 1121 29.67 -83.97 52.65
N GLU A 1122 29.35 -82.73 52.23
CA GLU A 1122 28.59 -81.59 52.82
C GLU A 1122 28.67 -81.20 54.34
N GLY A 1123 29.28 -80.02 54.67
CA GLY A 1123 28.68 -79.01 55.59
C GLY A 1123 29.26 -78.66 57.01
N THR A 1124 29.68 -77.40 57.23
CA THR A 1124 29.80 -76.62 58.53
C THR A 1124 31.14 -76.69 59.40
N LYS A 1125 31.30 -76.08 60.63
CA LYS A 1125 32.54 -75.31 61.08
C LYS A 1125 33.36 -75.61 62.45
N PRO A 1126 33.82 -74.70 63.41
CA PRO A 1126 35.26 -74.60 63.90
C PRO A 1126 35.63 -74.34 65.44
N SER A 1127 36.94 -74.33 65.90
CA SER A 1127 37.48 -73.73 67.20
C SER A 1127 39.06 -73.68 67.44
N PRO A 1128 39.66 -72.91 68.43
CA PRO A 1128 41.15 -72.66 68.63
C PRO A 1128 41.81 -72.62 70.09
N SER A 1129 43.16 -72.41 70.25
CA SER A 1129 43.99 -72.19 71.52
C SER A 1129 45.39 -71.48 71.24
N ALA A 1130 46.49 -71.25 72.04
CA ALA A 1130 47.05 -71.39 73.44
C ALA A 1130 48.29 -70.41 73.71
N LYS A 1131 49.10 -70.46 74.84
CA LYS A 1131 50.25 -69.50 75.18
C LYS A 1131 51.44 -69.96 76.15
N PRO A 1132 52.65 -69.28 76.20
CA PRO A 1132 53.84 -69.55 77.08
C PRO A 1132 54.56 -68.32 77.83
N GLU A 1133 55.82 -68.45 78.36
CA GLU A 1133 56.48 -67.61 79.46
C GLU A 1133 58.05 -67.22 79.40
N PRO A 1134 58.71 -66.50 80.40
CA PRO A 1134 59.97 -65.67 80.27
C PRO A 1134 61.36 -66.14 80.93
N ARG A 1135 62.37 -65.23 81.19
CA ARG A 1135 63.87 -65.51 81.35
C ARG A 1135 64.78 -64.50 82.17
N ILE A 1136 66.12 -64.76 82.27
CA ILE A 1136 67.25 -63.98 82.92
C ILE A 1136 67.77 -62.76 82.10
N GLU A 1137 68.40 -61.76 82.75
CA GLU A 1137 68.87 -60.47 82.18
C GLU A 1137 70.41 -60.22 82.27
N TYR A 1138 70.97 -59.49 81.29
CA TYR A 1138 72.37 -59.04 81.18
C TYR A 1138 72.47 -57.49 81.11
N VAL A 1139 73.61 -56.90 81.51
CA VAL A 1139 73.86 -55.44 81.49
C VAL A 1139 75.28 -55.12 81.00
N PRO A 1140 75.51 -54.09 80.15
CA PRO A 1140 76.86 -53.67 79.77
C PRO A 1140 77.53 -52.81 80.86
N SER A 1141 78.84 -53.00 81.02
CA SER A 1141 79.76 -52.24 81.88
C SER A 1141 79.54 -50.72 81.78
N ARG A 1142 79.39 -50.22 80.55
CA ARG A 1142 79.17 -48.81 80.20
C ARG A 1142 77.82 -48.23 80.68
N ALA A 1143 76.81 -49.07 80.95
CA ALA A 1143 75.51 -48.65 81.46
C ALA A 1143 75.40 -48.72 83.00
N VAL A 1144 76.35 -49.37 83.67
CA VAL A 1144 76.44 -49.39 85.12
C VAL A 1144 76.87 -47.99 85.59
N LYS A 1145 75.91 -47.21 86.08
CA LYS A 1145 76.15 -45.83 86.53
C LYS A 1145 77.02 -45.80 87.78
N VAL A 1146 78.29 -45.49 87.57
CA VAL A 1146 79.22 -45.14 88.65
C VAL A 1146 78.85 -43.76 89.18
N SER A 1147 78.29 -43.71 90.39
CA SER A 1147 78.03 -42.44 91.07
C SER A 1147 79.34 -41.91 91.67
N PHE A 1148 79.88 -40.84 91.08
CA PHE A 1148 81.10 -40.18 91.56
C PHE A 1148 80.88 -38.68 91.77
N ASP A 1149 81.58 -38.10 92.74
CA ASP A 1149 81.42 -36.70 93.20
C ASP A 1149 82.12 -35.65 92.32
N LYS A 1150 82.96 -36.07 91.37
CA LYS A 1150 83.71 -35.18 90.46
C LYS A 1150 83.36 -35.45 88.99
N ALA A 1151 83.41 -34.39 88.17
CA ALA A 1151 83.13 -34.46 86.73
C ALA A 1151 84.31 -34.97 85.88
N TRP A 1152 85.51 -35.05 86.45
CA TRP A 1152 86.73 -35.60 85.85
C TRP A 1152 87.65 -36.13 86.94
N LEU A 1153 88.62 -36.96 86.54
CA LEU A 1153 89.66 -37.50 87.43
C LEU A 1153 90.91 -36.63 87.28
N ALA A 1154 91.31 -35.93 88.34
CA ALA A 1154 92.39 -34.93 88.27
C ALA A 1154 93.77 -35.47 88.69
N ASP A 1155 93.80 -36.52 89.52
CA ASP A 1155 94.99 -37.13 90.10
C ASP A 1155 94.78 -38.63 90.37
N GLU A 1156 95.84 -39.34 90.77
CA GLU A 1156 95.80 -40.79 91.02
C GLU A 1156 94.82 -41.18 92.15
N THR A 1157 94.60 -40.30 93.13
CA THR A 1157 93.62 -40.50 94.22
C THR A 1157 92.19 -40.47 93.70
N ASP A 1158 91.89 -39.61 92.73
CA ASP A 1158 90.60 -39.61 92.06
C ASP A 1158 90.39 -40.87 91.21
N VAL A 1159 91.44 -41.38 90.57
CA VAL A 1159 91.38 -42.65 89.82
C VAL A 1159 91.08 -43.82 90.76
N GLU A 1160 91.81 -43.96 91.88
CA GLU A 1160 91.54 -44.97 92.91
C GLU A 1160 90.10 -44.88 93.44
N ARG A 1161 89.64 -43.69 93.86
CA ARG A 1161 88.27 -43.50 94.36
C ARG A 1161 87.20 -43.82 93.31
N TYR A 1162 87.45 -43.49 92.04
CA TYR A 1162 86.54 -43.81 90.93
C TYR A 1162 86.50 -45.31 90.65
N LEU A 1163 87.64 -45.99 90.67
CA LEU A 1163 87.74 -47.44 90.51
C LEU A 1163 87.04 -48.20 91.65
N GLU A 1164 87.18 -47.77 92.90
CA GLU A 1164 86.46 -48.35 94.04
C GLU A 1164 84.94 -48.14 93.89
N SER A 1165 84.51 -46.92 93.50
CA SER A 1165 83.09 -46.61 93.23
C SER A 1165 82.52 -47.44 92.06
N MET A 1166 83.33 -47.65 91.02
CA MET A 1166 82.98 -48.49 89.87
C MET A 1166 82.88 -49.96 90.27
N ARG A 1167 83.82 -50.45 91.09
CA ARG A 1167 83.83 -51.81 91.65
C ARG A 1167 82.58 -52.07 92.49
N GLU A 1168 82.16 -51.14 93.35
CA GLU A 1168 80.89 -51.26 94.09
C GLU A 1168 79.68 -51.32 93.17
N ALA A 1169 79.60 -50.43 92.17
CA ALA A 1169 78.48 -50.40 91.23
C ALA A 1169 78.37 -51.70 90.42
N LEU A 1170 79.49 -52.23 89.93
CA LEU A 1170 79.58 -53.53 89.25
C LEU A 1170 79.17 -54.69 90.17
N LEU A 1171 79.70 -54.75 91.40
CA LEU A 1171 79.33 -55.79 92.36
C LEU A 1171 77.84 -55.74 92.74
N ASN A 1172 77.23 -54.56 92.76
CA ASN A 1172 75.81 -54.40 93.09
C ASN A 1172 74.85 -54.86 91.97
N GLU A 1173 75.20 -54.72 90.69
CA GLU A 1173 74.39 -55.35 89.62
C GLU A 1173 74.60 -56.88 89.59
N ILE A 1174 75.81 -57.38 89.86
CA ILE A 1174 76.05 -58.84 89.99
C ILE A 1174 75.23 -59.44 91.14
N ARG A 1175 75.15 -58.75 92.29
CA ARG A 1175 74.31 -59.15 93.43
C ARG A 1175 72.81 -59.19 93.13
N LYS A 1176 72.33 -58.51 92.07
CA LYS A 1176 70.93 -58.58 91.60
C LYS A 1176 70.66 -59.79 90.70
N GLY A 1177 71.61 -60.72 90.56
CA GLY A 1177 71.50 -61.89 89.69
C GLY A 1177 71.75 -61.59 88.22
N LYS A 1178 72.15 -60.36 87.87
CA LYS A 1178 72.50 -59.97 86.50
C LYS A 1178 73.96 -60.31 86.22
N ARG A 1179 74.28 -60.53 84.95
CA ARG A 1179 75.67 -60.68 84.48
C ARG A 1179 76.11 -59.45 83.70
N ILE A 1180 77.36 -59.03 83.91
CA ILE A 1180 77.91 -57.81 83.31
C ILE A 1180 78.79 -58.16 82.11
N GLN A 1181 78.45 -57.61 80.94
CA GLN A 1181 79.30 -57.60 79.74
C GLN A 1181 80.36 -56.50 79.91
N ILE A 1182 81.64 -56.83 79.73
CA ILE A 1182 82.75 -55.84 79.74
C ILE A 1182 82.94 -55.24 78.36
#